data_AF-A0A4R3G337-F1
#
_entry.id   AF-A0A4R3G337-F1
#
_cell.length_a   1.000
_cell.length_b   1.000
_cell.length_c   1.000
_cell.angle_alpha   90.00
_cell.angle_beta   90.00
_cell.angle_gamma   90.00
#
_symmetry.space_group_name_H-M   'P 1'
#
loop_
_entity.id
_entity.type
_entity.pdbx_description
1 polymer ?
#
loop_
_entity_poly.entity_id
_entity_poly.type
_entity_poly.pdbx_seq_one_letter_code
_entity_poly.pdbx_strand_id
1 'polypeptide(L)'
;MTSTRRALIFRLPGRESAENARLLAGTVRTAGFDPSIVPYWNDGEALGERENCAFLLDSGLHSAPRLSDFAFRNRFGFSLDLVDLSAHSFAINDVRTDTVLMESVWSQHLRGVAAAADELIAHQRPQVVFIAHGAEVVSRILAVMASQRRVPRVYWESPFFSGYHFVDPYAPHFFRGSSRLDRIWPPGSSLQADQATMRQTTAFVDEWQHERRSKYPQISDEHQLAALRNWSGEDTGPILFVPGQVAFDANVAVSLRNYPNLAAIYERLFHRLPAGWRAVFKPHPKGPETQWNLAQSDRIRVVSDVSIHDLFAVSSAVATHSSNVGLEALMAGLPVIAWGDPIYARKGLTIDLADVDTIADALLPDSLQAHPREQVLSLVDRILNECLVPENDGAAMAHVIDTACCDPPEPRLPYYGRDAQALAHATRGLQERLSTTGTIGIALEQLAPDDRLTLQRRFGEDLLAHTFGGPRTDTRGPRYWGVEPDLTSLFRETLGEEVILAEADLHNCYDPQMVFGSLAGMVRAQHSVVFTMQRGRPKDWYIQDLTLGDLQAFVEEGSPPVHIDIFGMDRRSLKTADENDACFVVLLRDQLLSEAQRDVLTRRIISYPPSIVPCSAFSYRAQEVSTNPLQQHIRLETEGHIIFGPNISLPEGRWRAEFLLRLEYSAGWLPRIGKGTSAPVTLDVYAPDAGIAATAKVQLGNQYPPVLIFDVRAGHTYEFRVFNHSRGQRQKLLFEGVRLDQFSS
;
A
#
# COMPACT_ATOMS: atom_id res chain seq x y z
N MET A 1 27.64 -13.81 -34.89
CA MET A 1 27.39 -13.71 -33.44
C MET A 1 25.90 -13.85 -33.23
N THR A 2 25.44 -15.04 -32.82
CA THR A 2 24.03 -15.27 -32.46
C THR A 2 23.70 -14.36 -31.28
N SER A 3 22.65 -13.53 -31.41
CA SER A 3 22.16 -12.72 -30.30
C SER A 3 21.78 -13.65 -29.15
N THR A 4 22.43 -13.48 -27.99
CA THR A 4 22.11 -14.23 -26.78
C THR A 4 20.66 -13.96 -26.39
N ARG A 5 19.82 -15.01 -26.33
CA ARG A 5 18.44 -14.89 -25.85
C ARG A 5 18.47 -14.73 -24.33
N ARG A 6 17.93 -13.64 -23.80
CA ARG A 6 17.91 -13.32 -22.37
C ARG A 6 16.56 -13.68 -21.75
N ALA A 7 16.58 -14.08 -20.49
CA ALA A 7 15.39 -14.27 -19.68
C ALA A 7 15.56 -13.57 -18.33
N LEU A 8 14.49 -12.97 -17.79
CA LEU A 8 14.49 -12.49 -16.39
C LEU A 8 13.68 -13.45 -15.53
N ILE A 9 14.20 -13.82 -14.38
CA ILE A 9 13.52 -14.66 -13.40
C ILE A 9 13.29 -13.84 -12.14
N PHE A 10 12.09 -13.28 -12.02
CA PHE A 10 11.69 -12.57 -10.83
C PHE A 10 11.38 -13.55 -9.70
N ARG A 11 11.92 -13.29 -8.50
CA ARG A 11 11.70 -14.12 -7.32
C ARG A 11 11.21 -13.34 -6.11
N LEU A 12 10.46 -14.02 -5.26
CA LEU A 12 10.07 -13.53 -3.94
C LEU A 12 11.27 -13.54 -2.98
N PRO A 13 11.21 -12.78 -1.88
CA PRO A 13 12.18 -12.89 -0.80
C PRO A 13 12.18 -14.27 -0.13
N GLY A 14 13.33 -14.69 0.38
CA GLY A 14 13.49 -15.88 1.21
C GLY A 14 14.19 -17.05 0.51
N ARG A 15 14.80 -17.90 1.35
CA ARG A 15 15.67 -19.01 0.95
C ARG A 15 15.06 -19.98 -0.06
N GLU A 16 13.83 -20.44 0.16
CA GLU A 16 13.16 -21.42 -0.72
C GLU A 16 12.92 -20.83 -2.12
N SER A 17 12.48 -19.57 -2.20
CA SER A 17 12.32 -18.88 -3.49
C SER A 17 13.67 -18.69 -4.19
N ALA A 18 14.74 -18.39 -3.45
CA ALA A 18 16.09 -18.28 -4.01
C ALA A 18 16.62 -19.63 -4.53
N GLU A 19 16.44 -20.71 -3.79
CA GLU A 19 16.84 -22.06 -4.20
C GLU A 19 16.09 -22.51 -5.46
N ASN A 20 14.76 -22.38 -5.48
CA ASN A 20 13.94 -22.75 -6.65
C ASN A 20 14.26 -21.88 -7.88
N ALA A 21 14.51 -20.58 -7.71
CA ALA A 21 14.91 -19.70 -8.82
C ALA A 21 16.25 -20.12 -9.44
N ARG A 22 17.23 -20.56 -8.63
CA ARG A 22 18.53 -21.06 -9.13
C ARG A 22 18.38 -22.35 -9.94
N LEU A 23 17.55 -23.29 -9.47
CA LEU A 23 17.25 -24.52 -10.21
C LEU A 23 16.52 -24.22 -11.53
N LEU A 24 15.56 -23.29 -11.50
CA LEU A 24 14.85 -22.83 -12.69
C LEU A 24 15.81 -22.17 -13.69
N ALA A 25 16.71 -21.29 -13.24
CA ALA A 25 17.74 -20.67 -14.07
C ALA A 25 18.65 -21.71 -14.72
N GLY A 26 19.00 -22.79 -14.01
CA GLY A 26 19.70 -23.94 -14.58
C GLY A 26 19.00 -24.51 -15.81
N THR A 27 17.70 -24.74 -15.70
CA THR A 27 16.87 -25.34 -16.76
C THR A 27 16.55 -24.37 -17.91
N VAL A 28 16.35 -23.08 -17.60
CA VAL A 28 16.22 -22.02 -18.62
C VAL A 28 17.50 -21.88 -19.44
N ARG A 29 18.67 -22.11 -18.83
CA ARG A 29 19.95 -22.11 -19.54
C ARG A 29 20.08 -23.29 -20.51
N THR A 30 19.64 -24.49 -20.11
CA THR A 30 19.62 -25.64 -21.03
C THR A 30 18.64 -25.46 -22.18
N ALA A 31 17.59 -24.64 -22.01
CA ALA A 31 16.69 -24.20 -23.09
C ALA A 31 17.32 -23.18 -24.06
N GLY A 32 18.58 -22.79 -23.85
CA GLY A 32 19.31 -21.88 -24.72
C GLY A 32 19.01 -20.40 -24.49
N PHE A 33 18.68 -20.04 -23.26
CA PHE A 33 18.57 -18.65 -22.78
C PHE A 33 19.70 -18.33 -21.79
N ASP A 34 19.97 -17.05 -21.60
CA ASP A 34 20.85 -16.47 -20.59
C ASP A 34 19.97 -15.85 -19.49
N PRO A 35 19.70 -16.59 -18.40
CA PRO A 35 18.80 -16.13 -17.35
C PRO A 35 19.51 -15.22 -16.35
N SER A 36 18.84 -14.12 -15.99
CA SER A 36 19.19 -13.28 -14.83
C SER A 36 18.13 -13.44 -13.76
N ILE A 37 18.52 -13.87 -12.56
CA ILE A 37 17.62 -13.88 -11.40
C ILE A 37 17.51 -12.45 -10.85
N VAL A 38 16.28 -12.01 -10.62
CA VAL A 38 15.94 -10.67 -10.15
C VAL A 38 15.13 -10.81 -8.86
N PRO A 39 15.77 -10.72 -7.68
CA PRO A 39 15.04 -10.58 -6.43
C PRO A 39 14.27 -9.27 -6.41
N TYR A 40 13.13 -9.23 -5.71
CA TYR A 40 12.39 -7.98 -5.52
C TYR A 40 13.23 -6.92 -4.80
N TRP A 41 14.05 -7.33 -3.85
CA TRP A 41 15.05 -6.50 -3.17
C TRP A 41 16.12 -7.40 -2.57
N ASN A 42 17.18 -6.79 -2.04
CA ASN A 42 18.21 -7.53 -1.33
C ASN A 42 17.65 -8.09 -0.01
N ASP A 43 17.52 -9.40 0.07
CA ASP A 43 17.03 -10.15 1.23
C ASP A 43 18.13 -10.99 1.91
N GLY A 44 19.39 -10.79 1.54
CA GLY A 44 20.54 -11.49 2.11
C GLY A 44 20.77 -12.92 1.60
N GLU A 45 19.90 -13.43 0.73
CA GLU A 45 20.05 -14.77 0.15
C GLU A 45 21.10 -14.77 -0.98
N ALA A 46 21.97 -15.79 -1.01
CA ALA A 46 23.07 -15.86 -1.96
C ALA A 46 22.59 -15.82 -3.42
N LEU A 47 23.28 -15.09 -4.29
CA LEU A 47 22.85 -14.89 -5.68
C LEU A 47 23.53 -15.86 -6.67
N GLY A 48 24.40 -16.76 -6.17
CA GLY A 48 25.20 -17.65 -7.02
C GLY A 48 26.41 -16.95 -7.67
N GLU A 49 27.45 -17.72 -8.02
CA GLU A 49 28.77 -17.19 -8.40
C GLU A 49 28.85 -16.55 -9.81
N ARG A 50 27.80 -16.66 -10.64
CA ARG A 50 27.83 -16.23 -12.07
C ARG A 50 26.69 -15.30 -12.48
N GLU A 51 25.89 -14.80 -11.55
CA GLU A 51 24.69 -14.03 -11.89
C GLU A 51 24.95 -12.52 -11.80
N ASN A 52 24.90 -11.82 -12.93
CA ASN A 52 24.81 -10.35 -12.97
C ASN A 52 23.45 -9.94 -12.39
N CYS A 53 23.34 -9.83 -11.07
CA CYS A 53 22.07 -9.58 -10.40
C CYS A 53 21.74 -8.09 -10.37
N ALA A 54 20.65 -7.73 -11.05
CA ALA A 54 19.90 -6.53 -10.73
C ALA A 54 18.83 -6.89 -9.70
N PHE A 55 18.57 -6.02 -8.75
CA PHE A 55 17.38 -6.08 -7.91
C PHE A 55 16.27 -5.28 -8.58
N LEU A 56 15.00 -5.63 -8.30
CA LEU A 56 13.89 -4.77 -8.72
C LEU A 56 13.89 -3.46 -7.93
N LEU A 57 14.17 -3.52 -6.62
CA LEU A 57 14.20 -2.40 -5.68
C LEU A 57 15.44 -2.52 -4.77
N ASP A 58 15.88 -1.40 -4.17
CA ASP A 58 17.08 -1.37 -3.33
C ASP A 58 16.94 -2.13 -2.00
N SER A 59 15.88 -1.87 -1.22
CA SER A 59 15.72 -2.40 0.14
C SER A 59 14.31 -2.88 0.47
N GLY A 60 13.29 -2.54 -0.33
CA GLY A 60 11.92 -2.98 -0.14
C GLY A 60 10.93 -2.07 -0.86
N LEU A 61 9.64 -2.23 -0.60
CA LEU A 61 8.61 -1.43 -1.27
C LEU A 61 8.77 0.08 -1.05
N HIS A 62 9.21 0.49 0.14
CA HIS A 62 9.49 1.89 0.46
C HIS A 62 10.63 2.51 -0.36
N SER A 63 11.51 1.71 -0.97
CA SER A 63 12.58 2.21 -1.84
C SER A 63 12.15 2.37 -3.30
N ALA A 64 10.94 1.94 -3.66
CA ALA A 64 10.38 2.26 -4.97
C ALA A 64 10.14 3.78 -5.07
N PRO A 65 10.30 4.41 -6.24
CA PRO A 65 9.93 5.81 -6.39
C PRO A 65 8.44 6.01 -6.10
N ARG A 66 8.03 7.19 -5.63
CA ARG A 66 6.61 7.48 -5.47
C ARG A 66 6.03 7.98 -6.79
N LEU A 67 4.92 7.40 -7.22
CA LEU A 67 4.15 7.87 -8.36
C LEU A 67 2.67 7.96 -8.00
N SER A 68 2.10 9.16 -8.07
CA SER A 68 0.64 9.33 -8.02
C SER A 68 -0.03 8.67 -9.23
N ASP A 69 -1.35 8.48 -9.18
CA ASP A 69 -2.09 7.98 -10.36
C ASP A 69 -1.91 8.88 -11.57
N PHE A 70 -1.92 10.20 -11.35
CA PHE A 70 -1.71 11.18 -12.40
C PHE A 70 -0.33 11.00 -13.07
N ALA A 71 0.74 11.01 -12.28
CA ALA A 71 2.11 10.85 -12.80
C ALA A 71 2.29 9.50 -13.52
N PHE A 72 1.69 8.43 -12.98
CA PHE A 72 1.72 7.13 -13.61
C PHE A 72 0.97 7.11 -14.95
N ARG A 73 -0.25 7.65 -15.01
CA ARG A 73 -1.02 7.76 -16.25
C ARG A 73 -0.30 8.59 -17.30
N ASN A 74 0.28 9.73 -16.93
CA ASN A 74 1.05 10.58 -17.84
C ASN A 74 2.25 9.81 -18.43
N ARG A 75 2.96 9.03 -17.59
CA ARG A 75 4.11 8.24 -18.03
C ARG A 75 3.75 7.04 -18.91
N PHE A 76 2.66 6.34 -18.61
CA PHE A 76 2.37 5.02 -19.20
C PHE A 76 1.11 4.95 -20.07
N GLY A 77 0.24 5.96 -20.03
CA GLY A 77 -1.00 6.02 -20.81
C GLY A 77 -2.13 5.13 -20.29
N PHE A 78 -2.02 4.56 -19.08
CA PHE A 78 -3.07 3.75 -18.44
C PHE A 78 -3.03 3.87 -16.91
N SER A 79 -4.12 3.49 -16.23
CA SER A 79 -4.16 3.39 -14.76
C SER A 79 -3.92 1.95 -14.31
N LEU A 80 -3.18 1.80 -13.22
CA LEU A 80 -2.95 0.52 -12.57
C LEU A 80 -4.13 0.20 -11.64
N ASP A 81 -4.84 -0.90 -11.87
CA ASP A 81 -5.96 -1.33 -11.00
C ASP A 81 -5.44 -1.92 -9.69
N LEU A 82 -4.96 -1.05 -8.80
CA LEU A 82 -4.39 -1.43 -7.52
C LEU A 82 -5.39 -2.19 -6.64
N VAL A 83 -6.70 -1.93 -6.77
CA VAL A 83 -7.73 -2.65 -6.01
C VAL A 83 -7.75 -4.12 -6.40
N ASP A 84 -7.82 -4.42 -7.70
CA ASP A 84 -7.75 -5.80 -8.17
C ASP A 84 -6.38 -6.40 -7.83
N LEU A 85 -5.28 -5.69 -8.09
CA LEU A 85 -3.90 -6.18 -7.83
C LEU A 85 -3.65 -6.52 -6.35
N SER A 86 -4.29 -5.82 -5.41
CA SER A 86 -4.22 -6.06 -3.97
C SER A 86 -5.23 -7.08 -3.43
N ALA A 87 -5.99 -7.77 -4.29
CA ALA A 87 -7.02 -8.72 -3.87
C ALA A 87 -6.49 -9.83 -2.94
N HIS A 88 -5.23 -10.29 -3.13
CA HIS A 88 -4.62 -11.26 -2.22
C HIS A 88 -4.48 -10.68 -0.80
N SER A 89 -3.93 -9.48 -0.66
CA SER A 89 -3.78 -8.76 0.62
C SER A 89 -5.13 -8.59 1.33
N PHE A 90 -6.20 -8.28 0.57
CA PHE A 90 -7.56 -8.22 1.11
C PHE A 90 -8.01 -9.56 1.68
N ALA A 91 -7.76 -10.66 0.96
CA ALA A 91 -8.17 -12.00 1.39
C ALA A 91 -7.39 -12.53 2.60
N ILE A 92 -6.09 -12.24 2.70
CA ILE A 92 -5.27 -12.67 3.84
C ILE A 92 -5.35 -11.73 5.04
N ASN A 93 -6.20 -10.68 4.95
CA ASN A 93 -6.35 -9.66 5.97
C ASN A 93 -5.02 -8.93 6.31
N ASP A 94 -4.13 -8.80 5.34
CA ASP A 94 -2.95 -7.94 5.41
C ASP A 94 -3.27 -6.59 4.77
N VAL A 95 -4.13 -5.82 5.45
CA VAL A 95 -4.56 -4.50 4.97
C VAL A 95 -4.44 -3.45 6.06
N ARG A 96 -4.11 -2.23 5.62
CA ARG A 96 -4.09 -1.01 6.41
C ARG A 96 -4.95 0.04 5.70
N THR A 97 -5.16 1.19 6.33
CA THR A 97 -5.80 2.35 5.68
C THR A 97 -5.12 2.69 4.34
N ASP A 98 -3.79 2.59 4.29
CA ASP A 98 -2.98 2.75 3.09
C ASP A 98 -3.40 1.86 1.92
N THR A 99 -3.89 0.64 2.20
CA THR A 99 -4.23 -0.35 1.18
C THR A 99 -5.57 -0.05 0.49
N VAL A 100 -6.43 0.78 1.09
CA VAL A 100 -7.73 1.17 0.54
C VAL A 100 -7.78 2.63 0.09
N LEU A 101 -6.66 3.35 0.22
CA LEU A 101 -6.49 4.72 -0.23
C LEU A 101 -5.49 4.73 -1.39
N MET A 102 -6.00 4.87 -2.62
CA MET A 102 -5.20 4.69 -3.85
C MET A 102 -4.16 5.80 -4.08
N GLU A 103 -4.19 6.86 -3.28
CA GLU A 103 -3.19 7.93 -3.26
C GLU A 103 -2.38 7.97 -1.96
N SER A 104 -2.43 6.91 -1.15
CA SER A 104 -1.52 6.73 -0.03
C SER A 104 -0.07 6.61 -0.51
N VAL A 105 0.89 6.92 0.37
CA VAL A 105 2.32 6.72 0.11
C VAL A 105 2.61 5.29 -0.36
N TRP A 106 1.96 4.32 0.27
CA TRP A 106 2.06 2.91 -0.11
C TRP A 106 1.59 2.64 -1.55
N SER A 107 0.38 3.09 -1.90
CA SER A 107 -0.18 2.91 -3.24
C SER A 107 0.68 3.58 -4.31
N GLN A 108 1.29 4.71 -3.98
CA GLN A 108 2.24 5.39 -4.86
C GLN A 108 3.55 4.63 -5.03
N HIS A 109 4.07 4.00 -3.98
CA HIS A 109 5.20 3.09 -4.10
C HIS A 109 4.87 1.86 -4.96
N LEU A 110 3.64 1.33 -4.91
CA LEU A 110 3.21 0.25 -5.81
C LEU A 110 3.26 0.68 -7.29
N ARG A 111 2.82 1.90 -7.61
CA ARG A 111 3.03 2.47 -8.96
C ARG A 111 4.52 2.68 -9.27
N GLY A 112 5.32 3.00 -8.25
CA GLY A 112 6.78 3.00 -8.32
C GLY A 112 7.41 1.66 -8.70
N VAL A 113 6.90 0.56 -8.15
CA VAL A 113 7.32 -0.80 -8.52
C VAL A 113 7.09 -1.05 -10.00
N ALA A 114 5.95 -0.60 -10.54
CA ALA A 114 5.66 -0.70 -11.96
C ALA A 114 6.68 0.08 -12.81
N ALA A 115 7.10 1.27 -12.37
CA ALA A 115 8.15 2.04 -13.05
C ALA A 115 9.53 1.38 -12.97
N ALA A 116 9.91 0.81 -11.83
CA ALA A 116 11.16 0.06 -11.70
C ALA A 116 11.17 -1.19 -12.59
N ALA A 117 10.05 -1.92 -12.64
CA ALA A 117 9.88 -3.08 -13.52
C ALA A 117 10.00 -2.70 -15.00
N ASP A 118 9.36 -1.59 -15.39
CA ASP A 118 9.39 -1.04 -16.74
C ASP A 118 10.83 -0.70 -17.19
N GLU A 119 11.58 0.01 -16.35
CA GLU A 119 12.97 0.38 -16.61
C GLU A 119 13.87 -0.85 -16.73
N LEU A 120 13.71 -1.81 -15.82
CA LEU A 120 14.50 -3.04 -15.83
C LEU A 120 14.24 -3.86 -17.11
N ILE A 121 12.97 -4.06 -17.48
CA ILE A 121 12.59 -4.80 -18.68
C ILE A 121 13.10 -4.07 -19.94
N ALA A 122 12.98 -2.74 -19.99
CA ALA A 122 13.48 -1.93 -21.10
C ALA A 122 15.00 -2.01 -21.27
N HIS A 123 15.73 -2.02 -20.16
CA HIS A 123 17.19 -2.07 -20.14
C HIS A 123 17.71 -3.47 -20.50
N GLN A 124 17.14 -4.50 -19.89
CA GLN A 124 17.60 -5.88 -20.07
C GLN A 124 17.12 -6.51 -21.39
N ARG A 125 16.01 -6.02 -21.95
CA ARG A 125 15.38 -6.51 -23.20
C ARG A 125 15.24 -8.04 -23.24
N PRO A 126 14.59 -8.66 -22.24
CA PRO A 126 14.41 -10.10 -22.23
C PRO A 126 13.42 -10.56 -23.31
N GLN A 127 13.59 -11.80 -23.77
CA GLN A 127 12.64 -12.47 -24.66
C GLN A 127 11.50 -13.13 -23.88
N VAL A 128 11.70 -13.39 -22.58
CA VAL A 128 10.67 -13.94 -21.67
C VAL A 128 10.96 -13.49 -20.24
N VAL A 129 9.90 -13.27 -19.46
CA VAL A 129 9.99 -13.06 -18.01
C VAL A 129 9.32 -14.19 -17.25
N PHE A 130 9.96 -14.66 -16.19
CA PHE A 130 9.39 -15.61 -15.24
C PHE A 130 8.93 -14.86 -13.99
N ILE A 131 7.67 -15.05 -13.62
CA ILE A 131 7.00 -14.32 -12.53
C ILE A 131 6.69 -15.31 -11.41
N ALA A 132 7.34 -15.12 -10.26
CA ALA A 132 7.07 -15.94 -9.09
C ALA A 132 5.63 -15.75 -8.59
N HIS A 133 4.96 -16.86 -8.29
CA HIS A 133 3.69 -16.98 -7.56
C HIS A 133 2.45 -16.36 -8.23
N GLY A 134 2.50 -15.16 -8.81
CA GLY A 134 1.39 -14.56 -9.57
C GLY A 134 0.16 -14.10 -8.76
N ALA A 135 0.13 -14.28 -7.43
CA ALA A 135 -0.93 -13.77 -6.56
C ALA A 135 -0.60 -12.42 -5.90
N GLU A 136 0.66 -12.23 -5.50
CA GLU A 136 1.11 -11.05 -4.75
C GLU A 136 1.07 -9.79 -5.60
N VAL A 137 0.82 -8.64 -4.96
CA VAL A 137 0.69 -7.35 -5.65
C VAL A 137 1.90 -7.04 -6.54
N VAL A 138 3.13 -7.30 -6.08
CA VAL A 138 4.35 -7.10 -6.87
C VAL A 138 4.41 -8.06 -8.07
N SER A 139 4.16 -9.36 -7.87
CA SER A 139 4.11 -10.35 -8.95
C SER A 139 3.12 -9.94 -10.04
N ARG A 140 1.97 -9.41 -9.64
CA ARG A 140 0.91 -9.01 -10.56
C ARG A 140 1.23 -7.71 -11.28
N ILE A 141 1.85 -6.75 -10.61
CA ILE A 141 2.41 -5.56 -11.25
C ILE A 141 3.43 -5.94 -12.32
N LEU A 142 4.34 -6.87 -12.02
CA LEU A 142 5.32 -7.39 -12.99
C LEU A 142 4.62 -8.00 -14.22
N ALA A 143 3.53 -8.74 -14.02
CA ALA A 143 2.76 -9.33 -15.12
C ALA A 143 2.10 -8.28 -16.02
N VAL A 144 1.56 -7.21 -15.41
CA VAL A 144 1.00 -6.06 -16.15
C VAL A 144 2.11 -5.38 -16.95
N MET A 145 3.25 -5.06 -16.33
CA MET A 145 4.32 -4.33 -17.02
C MET A 145 5.00 -5.15 -18.12
N ALA A 146 5.15 -6.46 -17.93
CA ALA A 146 5.60 -7.36 -18.99
C ALA A 146 4.65 -7.35 -20.20
N SER A 147 3.33 -7.37 -19.95
CA SER A 147 2.31 -7.26 -21.01
C SER A 147 2.38 -5.92 -21.74
N GLN A 148 2.50 -4.81 -21.01
CA GLN A 148 2.64 -3.46 -21.60
C GLN A 148 3.88 -3.35 -22.49
N ARG A 149 4.98 -4.01 -22.11
CA ARG A 149 6.22 -4.11 -22.89
C ARG A 149 6.18 -5.17 -24.00
N ARG A 150 5.07 -5.90 -24.15
CA ARG A 150 4.91 -7.02 -25.09
C ARG A 150 5.97 -8.11 -24.93
N VAL A 151 6.36 -8.38 -23.68
CA VAL A 151 7.28 -9.47 -23.34
C VAL A 151 6.47 -10.67 -22.85
N PRO A 152 6.63 -11.85 -23.45
CA PRO A 152 6.01 -13.08 -22.98
C PRO A 152 6.30 -13.36 -21.50
N ARG A 153 5.30 -13.86 -20.77
CA ARG A 153 5.45 -14.20 -19.35
C ARG A 153 5.14 -15.66 -19.07
N VAL A 154 5.85 -16.21 -18.09
CA VAL A 154 5.61 -17.53 -17.52
C VAL A 154 5.52 -17.39 -16.01
N TYR A 155 4.47 -17.91 -15.39
CA TYR A 155 4.39 -17.98 -13.94
C TYR A 155 5.14 -19.20 -13.44
N TRP A 156 5.78 -19.10 -12.27
CA TRP A 156 6.44 -20.24 -11.63
C TRP A 156 6.14 -20.30 -10.13
N GLU A 157 6.12 -21.52 -9.60
CA GLU A 157 5.90 -21.83 -8.19
C GLU A 157 6.81 -23.01 -7.80
N SER A 158 6.89 -23.29 -6.51
CA SER A 158 7.37 -24.56 -5.99
C SER A 158 6.64 -25.75 -6.64
N PRO A 159 7.35 -26.80 -7.04
CA PRO A 159 6.74 -27.94 -7.70
C PRO A 159 5.91 -28.80 -6.73
N PHE A 160 5.08 -29.69 -7.30
CA PHE A 160 4.40 -30.75 -6.54
C PHE A 160 5.36 -31.87 -6.11
N PHE A 161 6.41 -32.10 -6.90
CA PHE A 161 7.41 -33.15 -6.71
C PHE A 161 8.83 -32.58 -6.84
N SER A 162 9.78 -33.10 -6.05
CA SER A 162 11.20 -32.75 -6.17
C SER A 162 11.76 -33.14 -7.55
N GLY A 163 12.71 -32.36 -8.09
CA GLY A 163 13.31 -32.62 -9.41
C GLY A 163 12.55 -31.99 -10.59
N TYR A 164 11.57 -31.13 -10.31
CA TYR A 164 10.72 -30.48 -11.31
C TYR A 164 10.56 -28.99 -11.02
N HIS A 165 10.14 -28.24 -12.03
CA HIS A 165 9.65 -26.86 -11.92
C HIS A 165 8.15 -26.84 -12.19
N PHE A 166 7.36 -26.13 -11.39
CA PHE A 166 6.03 -25.73 -11.83
C PHE A 166 6.17 -24.45 -12.67
N VAL A 167 5.74 -24.52 -13.93
CA VAL A 167 5.73 -23.36 -14.84
C VAL A 167 4.45 -23.35 -15.67
N ASP A 168 3.81 -22.19 -15.76
CA ASP A 168 2.54 -22.04 -16.47
C ASP A 168 2.46 -20.68 -17.19
N PRO A 169 2.21 -20.65 -18.52
CA PRO A 169 2.13 -19.39 -19.27
C PRO A 169 0.85 -18.56 -18.99
N TYR A 170 -0.16 -19.16 -18.35
CA TYR A 170 -1.46 -18.53 -18.12
C TYR A 170 -1.68 -18.13 -16.67
N ALA A 171 -1.50 -19.08 -15.74
CA ALA A 171 -1.72 -18.83 -14.33
C ALA A 171 -1.12 -19.93 -13.43
N PRO A 172 -0.70 -19.56 -12.20
CA PRO A 172 -0.43 -20.51 -11.12
C PRO A 172 -1.60 -21.48 -10.88
N HIS A 173 -1.28 -22.70 -10.43
CA HIS A 173 -2.24 -23.80 -10.30
C HIS A 173 -3.43 -23.56 -9.36
N PHE A 174 -3.32 -22.62 -8.43
CA PHE A 174 -4.41 -22.26 -7.51
C PHE A 174 -5.45 -21.31 -8.10
N PHE A 175 -5.19 -20.68 -9.26
CA PHE A 175 -6.22 -19.93 -9.99
C PHE A 175 -6.97 -20.83 -10.96
N ARG A 176 -7.92 -21.60 -10.41
CA ARG A 176 -8.67 -22.63 -11.13
C ARG A 176 -9.43 -22.09 -12.35
N GLY A 177 -9.35 -22.81 -13.45
CA GLY A 177 -9.91 -22.37 -14.74
C GLY A 177 -8.95 -21.51 -15.58
N SER A 178 -7.96 -20.86 -14.97
CA SER A 178 -6.96 -20.08 -15.72
C SER A 178 -5.70 -20.86 -16.06
N SER A 179 -5.28 -21.83 -15.23
CA SER A 179 -4.06 -22.61 -15.46
C SER A 179 -4.11 -23.42 -16.76
N ARG A 180 -2.95 -23.76 -17.35
CA ARG A 180 -2.85 -24.58 -18.55
C ARG A 180 -3.62 -25.89 -18.40
N LEU A 181 -3.44 -26.60 -17.29
CA LEU A 181 -4.12 -27.87 -17.05
C LEU A 181 -5.64 -27.72 -17.09
N ASP A 182 -6.19 -26.64 -16.55
CA ASP A 182 -7.64 -26.44 -16.57
C ASP A 182 -8.19 -26.08 -17.94
N ARG A 183 -7.41 -25.36 -18.73
CA ARG A 183 -7.77 -25.03 -20.12
C ARG A 183 -7.82 -26.27 -20.99
N ILE A 184 -6.87 -27.19 -20.83
CA ILE A 184 -6.79 -28.43 -21.63
C ILE A 184 -7.58 -29.60 -21.02
N TRP A 185 -7.88 -29.55 -19.73
CA TRP A 185 -8.66 -30.53 -18.99
C TRP A 185 -9.73 -29.85 -18.12
N PRO A 186 -10.80 -29.34 -18.75
CA PRO A 186 -11.92 -28.75 -18.03
C PRO A 186 -12.71 -29.80 -17.21
N PRO A 187 -13.52 -29.36 -16.23
CA PRO A 187 -14.39 -30.26 -15.47
C PRO A 187 -15.28 -31.12 -16.37
N GLY A 188 -15.40 -32.41 -16.04
CA GLY A 188 -16.16 -33.38 -16.84
C GLY A 188 -15.41 -34.01 -18.02
N SER A 189 -14.14 -33.65 -18.24
CA SER A 189 -13.29 -34.31 -19.25
C SER A 189 -12.99 -35.77 -18.90
N SER A 190 -12.90 -36.63 -19.92
CA SER A 190 -12.57 -38.05 -19.77
C SER A 190 -11.16 -38.24 -19.21
N LEU A 191 -11.01 -39.19 -18.28
CA LEU A 191 -9.76 -39.57 -17.61
C LEU A 191 -8.82 -40.43 -18.48
N GLN A 192 -8.83 -40.26 -19.80
CA GLN A 192 -7.97 -41.04 -20.69
C GLN A 192 -6.59 -40.40 -20.86
N ALA A 193 -5.57 -41.07 -20.33
CA ALA A 193 -4.17 -40.72 -20.54
C ALA A 193 -3.62 -41.22 -21.88
N ASP A 194 -2.50 -40.64 -22.30
CA ASP A 194 -1.73 -41.17 -23.42
C ASP A 194 -1.05 -42.48 -22.99
N GLN A 195 -1.38 -43.59 -23.65
CA GLN A 195 -0.74 -44.87 -23.33
C GLN A 195 0.78 -44.85 -23.53
N ALA A 196 1.31 -43.92 -24.32
CA ALA A 196 2.75 -43.76 -24.53
C ALA A 196 3.48 -43.34 -23.25
N THR A 197 2.91 -42.43 -22.45
CA THR A 197 3.51 -41.86 -21.24
C THR A 197 3.15 -42.63 -19.96
N MET A 198 2.03 -43.36 -19.96
CA MET A 198 1.53 -44.09 -18.79
C MET A 198 2.51 -45.09 -18.16
N ARG A 199 3.42 -45.69 -18.93
CA ARG A 199 4.47 -46.55 -18.38
C ARG A 199 5.45 -45.80 -17.49
N GLN A 200 5.85 -44.59 -17.91
CA GLN A 200 6.74 -43.73 -17.13
C GLN A 200 6.03 -43.20 -15.89
N THR A 201 4.77 -42.79 -16.03
CA THR A 201 3.95 -42.33 -14.91
C THR A 201 3.72 -43.44 -13.87
N THR A 202 3.48 -44.68 -14.32
CA THR A 202 3.35 -45.83 -13.41
C THR A 202 4.65 -46.05 -12.63
N ALA A 203 5.80 -46.06 -13.32
CA ALA A 203 7.11 -46.21 -12.68
C ALA A 203 7.40 -45.07 -11.69
N PHE A 204 7.04 -43.83 -12.04
CA PHE A 204 7.20 -42.68 -11.16
C PHE A 204 6.37 -42.83 -9.87
N VAL A 205 5.09 -43.22 -9.97
CA VAL A 205 4.24 -43.42 -8.79
C VAL A 205 4.71 -44.60 -7.95
N ASP A 206 5.16 -45.70 -8.58
CA ASP A 206 5.71 -46.86 -7.87
C ASP A 206 6.99 -46.49 -7.11
N GLU A 207 7.91 -45.74 -7.74
CA GLU A 207 9.13 -45.26 -7.10
C GLU A 207 8.81 -44.28 -5.97
N TRP A 208 7.90 -43.33 -6.19
CA TRP A 208 7.43 -42.40 -5.17
C TRP A 208 6.89 -43.12 -3.94
N GLN A 209 6.09 -44.18 -4.14
CA GLN A 209 5.53 -44.99 -3.07
C GLN A 209 6.59 -45.86 -2.38
N HIS A 210 7.47 -46.50 -3.15
CA HIS A 210 8.53 -47.36 -2.63
C HIS A 210 9.53 -46.59 -1.77
N GLU A 211 9.97 -45.44 -2.24
CA GLU A 211 10.92 -44.57 -1.54
C GLU A 211 10.27 -43.65 -0.51
N ARG A 212 8.94 -43.71 -0.37
CA ARG A 212 8.17 -42.88 0.56
C ARG A 212 8.44 -41.38 0.36
N ARG A 213 8.55 -40.96 -0.89
CA ARG A 213 8.82 -39.56 -1.28
C ARG A 213 7.63 -38.66 -0.91
N SER A 214 7.91 -37.38 -0.72
CA SER A 214 6.93 -36.31 -0.56
C SER A 214 7.54 -34.99 -1.02
N LYS A 215 6.76 -33.91 -1.15
CA LYS A 215 7.28 -32.58 -1.53
C LYS A 215 8.46 -32.15 -0.65
N TYR A 216 8.37 -32.46 0.65
CA TYR A 216 9.47 -32.26 1.61
C TYR A 216 9.88 -33.61 2.21
N PRO A 217 11.20 -33.87 2.41
CA PRO A 217 11.66 -35.05 3.13
C PRO A 217 11.05 -35.11 4.54
N GLN A 218 10.52 -36.28 4.91
CA GLN A 218 9.86 -36.50 6.20
C GLN A 218 10.36 -37.80 6.82
N ILE A 219 10.71 -37.74 8.10
CA ILE A 219 11.05 -38.91 8.92
C ILE A 219 10.11 -38.88 10.12
N SER A 220 9.52 -40.03 10.45
CA SER A 220 8.65 -40.15 11.62
C SER A 220 9.47 -40.24 12.89
N ASP A 221 9.12 -39.44 13.88
CA ASP A 221 9.54 -39.66 15.26
C ASP A 221 8.93 -40.97 15.77
N GLU A 222 9.78 -41.84 16.33
CA GLU A 222 9.36 -43.18 16.76
C GLU A 222 8.33 -43.14 17.89
N HIS A 223 8.45 -42.17 18.81
CA HIS A 223 7.55 -42.06 19.95
C HIS A 223 6.17 -41.57 19.52
N GLN A 224 6.09 -40.53 18.68
CA GLN A 224 4.82 -40.05 18.12
C GLN A 224 4.15 -41.10 17.24
N LEU A 225 4.93 -41.85 16.45
CA LEU A 225 4.41 -42.93 15.62
C LEU A 225 3.85 -44.09 16.46
N ALA A 226 4.57 -44.51 17.51
CA ALA A 226 4.08 -45.53 18.43
C ALA A 226 2.79 -45.08 19.13
N ALA A 227 2.73 -43.83 19.59
CA ALA A 227 1.54 -43.26 20.19
C ALA A 227 0.35 -43.20 19.22
N LEU A 228 0.58 -42.83 17.95
CA LEU A 228 -0.44 -42.83 16.91
C LEU A 228 -0.98 -44.24 16.66
N ARG A 229 -0.11 -45.25 16.58
CA ARG A 229 -0.50 -46.65 16.36
C ARG A 229 -1.29 -47.23 17.53
N ASN A 230 -0.90 -46.90 18.76
CA ASN A 230 -1.64 -47.32 19.94
C ASN A 230 -3.04 -46.70 19.94
N TRP A 231 -3.12 -45.39 19.74
CA TRP A 231 -4.40 -44.67 19.66
C TRP A 231 -5.27 -45.20 18.51
N SER A 232 -4.71 -45.42 17.32
CA SER A 232 -5.49 -45.95 16.19
C SER A 232 -5.97 -47.38 16.44
N GLY A 233 -5.23 -48.19 17.19
CA GLY A 233 -5.59 -49.57 17.54
C GLY A 233 -6.58 -49.72 18.71
N GLU A 234 -6.79 -48.67 19.52
CA GLU A 234 -7.75 -48.68 20.65
C GLU A 234 -9.22 -48.79 20.21
N ASP A 235 -9.53 -48.39 18.98
CA ASP A 235 -10.87 -48.41 18.40
C ASP A 235 -10.77 -48.77 16.91
N THR A 236 -11.66 -49.63 16.42
CA THR A 236 -11.69 -50.05 15.01
C THR A 236 -12.42 -49.07 14.08
N GLY A 237 -12.95 -47.97 14.63
CA GLY A 237 -13.64 -46.92 13.87
C GLY A 237 -12.72 -46.20 12.86
N PRO A 238 -13.27 -45.71 11.74
CA PRO A 238 -12.50 -45.09 10.67
C PRO A 238 -11.84 -43.78 11.12
N ILE A 239 -10.67 -43.51 10.52
CA ILE A 239 -9.83 -42.34 10.83
C ILE A 239 -9.77 -41.43 9.61
N LEU A 240 -10.08 -40.15 9.82
CA LEU A 240 -9.93 -39.08 8.84
C LEU A 240 -8.60 -38.37 9.04
N PHE A 241 -7.72 -38.37 8.03
CA PHE A 241 -6.52 -37.55 8.08
C PHE A 241 -6.78 -36.15 7.52
N VAL A 242 -6.47 -35.12 8.31
CA VAL A 242 -6.60 -33.71 7.96
C VAL A 242 -5.21 -33.06 7.96
N PRO A 243 -4.60 -32.79 6.79
CA PRO A 243 -3.36 -32.04 6.70
C PRO A 243 -3.61 -30.54 6.92
N GLY A 244 -2.85 -29.94 7.84
CA GLY A 244 -2.82 -28.50 8.08
C GLY A 244 -2.13 -27.74 6.95
N GLN A 245 -2.44 -26.45 6.84
CA GLN A 245 -1.88 -25.55 5.83
C GLN A 245 -1.60 -24.17 6.45
N VAL A 246 -0.77 -23.36 5.79
CA VAL A 246 -0.49 -21.98 6.19
C VAL A 246 -1.66 -21.09 5.76
N ALA A 247 -2.28 -20.39 6.71
CA ALA A 247 -3.52 -19.64 6.48
C ALA A 247 -3.39 -18.56 5.38
N PHE A 248 -2.20 -17.99 5.21
CA PHE A 248 -1.93 -16.89 4.30
C PHE A 248 -1.39 -17.35 2.93
N ASP A 249 -1.23 -18.67 2.70
CA ASP A 249 -0.82 -19.20 1.39
C ASP A 249 -1.89 -18.88 0.33
N ALA A 250 -1.49 -18.50 -0.89
CA ALA A 250 -2.45 -18.25 -1.97
C ALA A 250 -3.29 -19.48 -2.33
N ASN A 251 -2.73 -20.70 -2.19
CA ASN A 251 -3.49 -21.94 -2.35
C ASN A 251 -4.69 -22.02 -1.37
N VAL A 252 -4.59 -21.34 -0.23
CA VAL A 252 -5.66 -21.25 0.76
C VAL A 252 -6.53 -20.02 0.49
N ALA A 253 -5.93 -18.83 0.42
CA ALA A 253 -6.66 -17.57 0.33
C ALA A 253 -7.63 -17.50 -0.86
N VAL A 254 -7.25 -18.08 -2.00
CA VAL A 254 -8.06 -18.14 -3.24
C VAL A 254 -9.29 -19.06 -3.10
N SER A 255 -9.38 -19.91 -2.09
CA SER A 255 -10.50 -20.85 -1.96
C SER A 255 -11.14 -20.88 -0.56
N LEU A 256 -11.00 -19.80 0.22
CA LEU A 256 -11.66 -19.63 1.53
C LEU A 256 -13.20 -19.53 1.42
N ARG A 257 -13.71 -19.13 0.25
CA ARG A 257 -15.16 -18.98 -0.04
C ARG A 257 -15.88 -18.06 0.95
N ASN A 258 -16.62 -18.66 1.89
CA ASN A 258 -17.46 -17.98 2.88
C ASN A 258 -16.84 -17.91 4.28
N TYR A 259 -15.65 -18.48 4.45
CA TYR A 259 -14.98 -18.53 5.75
C TYR A 259 -14.01 -17.36 5.89
N PRO A 260 -13.94 -16.75 7.09
CA PRO A 260 -13.06 -15.59 7.33
C PRO A 260 -11.58 -15.97 7.38
N ASN A 261 -11.27 -17.24 7.66
CA ASN A 261 -9.91 -17.79 7.70
C ASN A 261 -9.96 -19.33 7.72
N LEU A 262 -8.78 -19.94 7.56
CA LEU A 262 -8.61 -21.39 7.56
C LEU A 262 -8.93 -22.06 8.92
N ALA A 263 -8.78 -21.35 10.05
CA ALA A 263 -9.10 -21.91 11.36
C ALA A 263 -10.59 -22.14 11.55
N ALA A 264 -11.42 -21.19 11.13
CA ALA A 264 -12.87 -21.34 11.14
C ALA A 264 -13.33 -22.57 10.33
N ILE A 265 -12.63 -22.89 9.24
CA ILE A 265 -12.90 -24.09 8.44
C ILE A 265 -12.59 -25.36 9.23
N TYR A 266 -11.39 -25.47 9.83
CA TYR A 266 -11.02 -26.67 10.58
C TYR A 266 -11.88 -26.86 11.84
N GLU A 267 -12.20 -25.79 12.57
CA GLU A 267 -13.13 -25.87 13.71
C GLU A 267 -14.48 -26.43 13.27
N ARG A 268 -15.02 -25.90 12.16
CA ARG A 268 -16.30 -26.36 11.62
C ARG A 268 -16.26 -27.81 11.16
N LEU A 269 -15.19 -28.20 10.46
CA LEU A 269 -14.92 -29.57 10.02
C LEU A 269 -14.95 -30.55 11.20
N PHE A 270 -14.20 -30.27 12.27
CA PHE A 270 -14.12 -31.14 13.44
C PHE A 270 -15.45 -31.20 14.20
N HIS A 271 -16.19 -30.11 14.29
CA HIS A 271 -17.53 -30.09 14.88
C HIS A 271 -18.55 -30.94 14.10
N ARG A 272 -18.35 -31.13 12.78
CA ARG A 272 -19.23 -31.90 11.91
C ARG A 272 -18.80 -33.36 11.72
N LEU A 273 -17.71 -33.78 12.37
CA LEU A 273 -17.22 -35.15 12.28
C LEU A 273 -18.24 -36.15 12.88
N PRO A 274 -18.78 -37.09 12.08
CA PRO A 274 -19.81 -38.04 12.53
C PRO A 274 -19.35 -38.88 13.72
N ALA A 275 -20.24 -39.23 14.67
CA ALA A 275 -19.89 -39.84 15.96
C ALA A 275 -18.95 -41.07 15.88
N GLY A 276 -19.09 -41.91 14.84
CA GLY A 276 -18.24 -43.10 14.63
C GLY A 276 -16.88 -42.84 14.00
N TRP A 277 -16.57 -41.60 13.61
CA TRP A 277 -15.29 -41.21 13.02
C TRP A 277 -14.36 -40.59 14.05
N ARG A 278 -13.06 -40.84 13.89
CA ARG A 278 -11.98 -40.11 14.57
C ARG A 278 -11.16 -39.35 13.54
N ALA A 279 -10.38 -38.35 13.98
CA ALA A 279 -9.53 -37.58 13.09
C ALA A 279 -8.09 -37.50 13.60
N VAL A 280 -7.14 -37.54 12.67
CA VAL A 280 -5.75 -37.16 12.92
C VAL A 280 -5.46 -35.88 12.16
N PHE A 281 -5.04 -34.84 12.88
CA PHE A 281 -4.66 -33.56 12.32
C PHE A 281 -3.14 -33.41 12.34
N LYS A 282 -2.54 -33.11 11.17
CA LYS A 282 -1.11 -32.81 11.08
C LYS A 282 -0.90 -31.32 10.81
N PRO A 283 -0.49 -30.49 11.78
CA PRO A 283 -0.18 -29.09 11.53
C PRO A 283 0.90 -28.95 10.45
N HIS A 284 0.86 -27.85 9.69
CA HIS A 284 1.90 -27.57 8.70
C HIS A 284 3.20 -27.18 9.43
N PRO A 285 4.39 -27.67 9.02
CA PRO A 285 5.66 -27.37 9.70
C PRO A 285 6.03 -25.88 9.70
N LYS A 286 5.47 -25.11 8.76
CA LYS A 286 5.63 -23.64 8.67
C LYS A 286 4.48 -22.85 9.31
N GLY A 287 3.49 -23.52 9.91
CA GLY A 287 2.37 -22.88 10.60
C GLY A 287 2.66 -22.67 12.09
N PRO A 288 1.96 -21.74 12.77
CA PRO A 288 2.11 -21.56 14.21
C PRO A 288 1.60 -22.79 14.98
N GLU A 289 2.47 -23.42 15.79
CA GLU A 289 2.17 -24.65 16.54
C GLU A 289 1.00 -24.47 17.54
N THR A 290 0.86 -23.29 18.13
CA THR A 290 -0.02 -23.04 19.28
C THR A 290 -1.51 -22.97 18.95
N GLN A 291 -1.88 -22.74 17.68
CA GLN A 291 -3.29 -22.54 17.31
C GLN A 291 -4.12 -23.84 17.31
N TRP A 292 -3.48 -25.00 17.26
CA TRP A 292 -4.17 -26.27 16.99
C TRP A 292 -4.19 -27.27 18.15
N ASN A 293 -3.51 -26.94 19.25
CA ASN A 293 -3.63 -27.72 20.50
C ASN A 293 -5.07 -27.73 21.04
N LEU A 294 -5.89 -26.74 20.66
CA LEU A 294 -7.31 -26.64 21.03
C LEU A 294 -8.20 -27.69 20.34
N ALA A 295 -7.74 -28.33 19.26
CA ALA A 295 -8.50 -29.39 18.60
C ALA A 295 -8.32 -30.77 19.26
N GLN A 296 -7.33 -30.95 20.15
CA GLN A 296 -7.03 -32.23 20.77
C GLN A 296 -8.19 -32.69 21.66
N SER A 297 -8.69 -33.90 21.39
CA SER A 297 -9.73 -34.56 22.19
C SER A 297 -9.56 -36.08 22.12
N ASP A 298 -10.43 -36.84 22.78
CA ASP A 298 -10.41 -38.31 22.68
C ASP A 298 -10.60 -38.79 21.22
N ARG A 299 -11.31 -38.00 20.40
CA ARG A 299 -11.62 -38.31 18.99
C ARG A 299 -10.70 -37.64 17.98
N ILE A 300 -9.91 -36.65 18.40
CA ILE A 300 -9.05 -35.86 17.50
C ILE A 300 -7.62 -35.87 18.05
N ARG A 301 -6.70 -36.42 17.26
CA ARG A 301 -5.28 -36.52 17.58
C ARG A 301 -4.46 -35.54 16.75
N VAL A 302 -3.67 -34.70 17.38
CA VAL A 302 -2.70 -33.82 16.70
C VAL A 302 -1.34 -34.51 16.67
N VAL A 303 -0.70 -34.54 15.50
CA VAL A 303 0.64 -35.12 15.30
C VAL A 303 1.49 -34.21 14.42
N SER A 304 2.72 -33.91 14.82
CA SER A 304 3.59 -32.98 14.08
C SER A 304 4.67 -33.72 13.30
N ASP A 305 5.33 -34.68 13.94
CA ASP A 305 6.55 -35.31 13.43
C ASP A 305 6.30 -36.75 12.96
N VAL A 306 5.22 -36.98 12.21
CA VAL A 306 4.89 -38.28 11.63
C VAL A 306 4.78 -38.15 10.11
N SER A 307 5.47 -38.98 9.33
CA SER A 307 5.43 -38.94 7.87
C SER A 307 4.00 -39.13 7.33
N ILE A 308 3.66 -38.45 6.24
CA ILE A 308 2.34 -38.62 5.60
C ILE A 308 2.07 -40.06 5.20
N HIS A 309 3.10 -40.85 4.85
CA HIS A 309 2.97 -42.27 4.50
C HIS A 309 2.51 -43.13 5.68
N ASP A 310 2.97 -42.82 6.90
CA ASP A 310 2.49 -43.50 8.11
C ASP A 310 1.08 -43.05 8.49
N LEU A 311 0.72 -41.79 8.20
CA LEU A 311 -0.64 -41.29 8.38
C LEU A 311 -1.60 -41.93 7.39
N PHE A 312 -1.20 -42.11 6.13
CA PHE A 312 -1.97 -42.82 5.13
C PHE A 312 -2.26 -44.26 5.56
N ALA A 313 -1.27 -44.95 6.14
CA ALA A 313 -1.43 -46.34 6.57
C ALA A 313 -2.48 -46.56 7.67
N VAL A 314 -2.78 -45.54 8.48
CA VAL A 314 -3.79 -45.63 9.55
C VAL A 314 -5.13 -44.98 9.17
N SER A 315 -5.22 -44.33 8.02
CA SER A 315 -6.37 -43.49 7.65
C SER A 315 -7.29 -44.19 6.67
N SER A 316 -8.59 -43.96 6.83
CA SER A 316 -9.62 -44.45 5.91
C SER A 316 -9.91 -43.46 4.77
N ALA A 317 -9.64 -42.17 5.00
CA ALA A 317 -9.79 -41.10 4.01
C ALA A 317 -8.91 -39.90 4.40
N VAL A 318 -8.66 -39.00 3.44
CA VAL A 318 -7.97 -37.73 3.65
C VAL A 318 -8.93 -36.58 3.34
N ALA A 319 -8.99 -35.57 4.21
CA ALA A 319 -9.84 -34.40 4.05
C ALA A 319 -8.97 -33.14 4.05
N THR A 320 -8.94 -32.41 2.95
CA THR A 320 -8.01 -31.29 2.73
C THR A 320 -8.72 -30.06 2.16
N HIS A 321 -8.18 -28.88 2.46
CA HIS A 321 -8.61 -27.66 1.78
C HIS A 321 -8.01 -27.63 0.37
N SER A 322 -6.68 -27.49 0.27
CA SER A 322 -5.97 -27.44 -1.00
C SER A 322 -4.53 -27.98 -0.94
N SER A 323 -4.17 -28.69 0.14
CA SER A 323 -2.81 -29.18 0.38
C SER A 323 -2.31 -30.12 -0.71
N ASN A 324 -1.01 -30.08 -1.03
CA ASN A 324 -0.37 -31.09 -1.88
C ASN A 324 -0.59 -32.52 -1.38
N VAL A 325 -0.74 -32.69 -0.06
CA VAL A 325 -1.01 -33.99 0.59
C VAL A 325 -2.25 -34.68 0.03
N GLY A 326 -3.24 -33.93 -0.47
CA GLY A 326 -4.40 -34.54 -1.15
C GLY A 326 -4.03 -35.24 -2.46
N LEU A 327 -3.12 -34.67 -3.26
CA LEU A 327 -2.60 -35.35 -4.46
C LEU A 327 -1.83 -36.61 -4.08
N GLU A 328 -1.00 -36.52 -3.05
CA GLU A 328 -0.21 -37.64 -2.52
C GLU A 328 -1.11 -38.76 -1.95
N ALA A 329 -2.24 -38.41 -1.34
CA ALA A 329 -3.23 -39.35 -0.85
C ALA A 329 -3.94 -40.10 -1.99
N LEU A 330 -4.27 -39.40 -3.10
CA LEU A 330 -4.80 -40.06 -4.31
C LEU A 330 -3.79 -41.07 -4.86
N MET A 331 -2.51 -40.68 -4.95
CA MET A 331 -1.42 -41.58 -5.38
C MET A 331 -1.27 -42.80 -4.47
N ALA A 332 -1.51 -42.64 -3.17
CA ALA A 332 -1.52 -43.72 -2.18
C ALA A 332 -2.79 -44.59 -2.22
N GLY A 333 -3.78 -44.26 -3.05
CA GLY A 333 -5.03 -45.01 -3.21
C GLY A 333 -6.09 -44.72 -2.16
N LEU A 334 -6.00 -43.60 -1.45
CA LEU A 334 -7.00 -43.19 -0.45
C LEU A 334 -8.11 -42.33 -1.08
N PRO A 335 -9.36 -42.44 -0.61
CA PRO A 335 -10.39 -41.45 -0.90
C PRO A 335 -9.99 -40.06 -0.38
N VAL A 336 -10.20 -39.03 -1.20
CA VAL A 336 -9.87 -37.65 -0.86
C VAL A 336 -11.11 -36.77 -0.91
N ILE A 337 -11.37 -36.10 0.20
CA ILE A 337 -12.42 -35.09 0.36
C ILE A 337 -11.76 -33.72 0.26
N ALA A 338 -12.21 -32.89 -0.68
CA ALA A 338 -11.65 -31.56 -0.92
C ALA A 338 -12.74 -30.49 -0.75
N TRP A 339 -12.49 -29.44 0.01
CA TRP A 339 -13.42 -28.31 0.14
C TRP A 339 -12.85 -26.98 -0.34
N GLY A 340 -11.55 -26.91 -0.61
CA GLY A 340 -10.97 -25.87 -1.46
C GLY A 340 -11.03 -26.29 -2.92
N ASP A 341 -10.19 -25.68 -3.74
CA ASP A 341 -10.13 -26.00 -5.17
C ASP A 341 -8.68 -26.22 -5.64
N PRO A 342 -7.97 -27.25 -5.15
CA PRO A 342 -6.63 -27.58 -5.65
C PRO A 342 -6.66 -28.12 -7.08
N ILE A 343 -5.49 -28.22 -7.71
CA ILE A 343 -5.38 -28.57 -9.14
C ILE A 343 -5.98 -29.95 -9.50
N TYR A 344 -5.99 -30.87 -8.54
CA TYR A 344 -6.49 -32.24 -8.66
C TYR A 344 -7.98 -32.39 -8.36
N ALA A 345 -8.64 -31.37 -7.81
CA ALA A 345 -10.06 -31.39 -7.48
C ALA A 345 -10.96 -31.16 -8.71
N ARG A 346 -12.23 -31.57 -8.63
CA ARG A 346 -13.26 -31.42 -9.69
C ARG A 346 -12.95 -32.12 -11.00
N LYS A 347 -12.12 -33.17 -10.93
CA LYS A 347 -11.77 -34.04 -12.06
C LYS A 347 -12.37 -35.45 -11.94
N GLY A 348 -13.32 -35.64 -11.01
CA GLY A 348 -13.97 -36.92 -10.74
C GLY A 348 -13.12 -37.91 -9.93
N LEU A 349 -12.05 -37.41 -9.28
CA LEU A 349 -11.12 -38.18 -8.45
C LEU A 349 -11.17 -37.78 -6.97
N THR A 350 -12.02 -36.84 -6.61
CA THR A 350 -12.18 -36.30 -5.26
C THR A 350 -13.66 -36.18 -4.94
N ILE A 351 -13.99 -36.23 -3.65
CA ILE A 351 -15.30 -35.87 -3.13
C ILE A 351 -15.26 -34.36 -2.84
N ASP A 352 -15.72 -33.58 -3.80
CA ASP A 352 -15.65 -32.11 -3.74
C ASP A 352 -16.82 -31.53 -2.96
N LEU A 353 -16.53 -30.85 -1.84
CA LEU A 353 -17.52 -30.22 -0.99
C LEU A 353 -17.74 -28.76 -1.41
N ALA A 354 -19.01 -28.36 -1.46
CA ALA A 354 -19.39 -26.95 -1.54
C ALA A 354 -19.09 -26.22 -0.21
N ASP A 355 -19.30 -26.91 0.91
CA ASP A 355 -19.08 -26.42 2.27
C ASP A 355 -18.69 -27.60 3.18
N VAL A 356 -17.83 -27.38 4.18
CA VAL A 356 -17.43 -28.42 5.14
C VAL A 356 -18.60 -28.90 6.01
N ASP A 357 -19.72 -28.17 6.06
CA ASP A 357 -20.94 -28.61 6.73
C ASP A 357 -21.51 -29.93 6.22
N THR A 358 -21.23 -30.30 4.96
CA THR A 358 -21.71 -31.55 4.35
C THR A 358 -20.71 -32.69 4.45
N ILE A 359 -19.65 -32.56 5.28
CA ILE A 359 -18.65 -33.64 5.39
C ILE A 359 -19.25 -34.96 5.90
N ALA A 360 -20.27 -34.90 6.74
CA ALA A 360 -20.92 -36.11 7.25
C ALA A 360 -21.48 -36.99 6.11
N ASP A 361 -22.01 -36.37 5.06
CA ASP A 361 -22.53 -37.08 3.89
C ASP A 361 -21.39 -37.67 3.05
N ALA A 362 -20.29 -36.91 2.90
CA ALA A 362 -19.10 -37.37 2.19
C ALA A 362 -18.40 -38.54 2.88
N LEU A 363 -18.60 -38.72 4.19
CA LEU A 363 -18.04 -39.81 4.98
C LEU A 363 -18.95 -41.05 5.05
N LEU A 364 -20.06 -41.07 4.31
CA LEU A 364 -20.89 -42.26 4.18
C LEU A 364 -20.16 -43.34 3.36
N PRO A 365 -20.31 -44.64 3.69
CA PRO A 365 -19.59 -45.71 3.02
C PRO A 365 -19.75 -45.74 1.49
N ASP A 366 -20.96 -45.44 0.99
CA ASP A 366 -21.24 -45.44 -0.45
C ASP A 366 -20.51 -44.30 -1.18
N SER A 367 -20.19 -43.21 -0.48
CA SER A 367 -19.48 -42.05 -1.02
C SER A 367 -17.96 -42.21 -0.94
N LEU A 368 -17.46 -42.97 0.04
CA LEU A 368 -16.03 -43.18 0.31
C LEU A 368 -15.45 -44.35 -0.50
N GLN A 369 -15.39 -44.19 -1.82
CA GLN A 369 -14.73 -45.16 -2.69
C GLN A 369 -13.40 -44.63 -3.21
N ALA A 370 -12.35 -45.45 -3.08
CA ALA A 370 -11.09 -45.17 -3.74
C ALA A 370 -11.27 -45.26 -5.26
N HIS A 371 -10.65 -44.34 -5.99
CA HIS A 371 -10.70 -44.35 -7.43
C HIS A 371 -9.80 -45.46 -8.02
N PRO A 372 -10.17 -46.06 -9.16
CA PRO A 372 -9.30 -46.98 -9.86
C PRO A 372 -7.92 -46.36 -10.12
N ARG A 373 -6.85 -47.10 -9.81
CA ARG A 373 -5.46 -46.64 -9.91
C ARG A 373 -5.14 -46.03 -11.28
N GLU A 374 -5.66 -46.59 -12.37
CA GLU A 374 -5.46 -46.08 -13.73
C GLU A 374 -5.97 -44.64 -13.92
N GLN A 375 -7.06 -44.27 -13.27
CA GLN A 375 -7.61 -42.93 -13.35
C GLN A 375 -6.73 -41.93 -12.58
N VAL A 376 -6.23 -42.32 -11.40
CA VAL A 376 -5.26 -41.53 -10.64
C VAL A 376 -3.97 -41.34 -11.42
N LEU A 377 -3.44 -42.42 -12.01
CA LEU A 377 -2.26 -42.36 -12.88
C LEU A 377 -2.49 -41.39 -14.06
N SER A 378 -3.69 -41.34 -14.62
CA SER A 378 -4.00 -40.42 -15.72
C SER A 378 -3.98 -38.94 -15.30
N LEU A 379 -4.38 -38.63 -14.06
CA LEU A 379 -4.21 -37.29 -13.50
C LEU A 379 -2.73 -36.96 -13.29
N VAL A 380 -1.96 -37.87 -12.67
CA VAL A 380 -0.53 -37.65 -12.40
C VAL A 380 0.24 -37.47 -13.71
N ASP A 381 -0.09 -38.25 -14.73
CA ASP A 381 0.49 -38.15 -16.07
C ASP A 381 0.36 -36.75 -16.64
N ARG A 382 -0.83 -36.15 -16.55
CA ARG A 382 -1.05 -34.78 -17.02
C ARG A 382 -0.34 -33.75 -16.18
N ILE A 383 -0.28 -33.92 -14.86
CA ILE A 383 0.48 -33.00 -14.00
C ILE A 383 1.95 -33.02 -14.41
N LEU A 384 2.53 -34.21 -14.57
CA LEU A 384 3.93 -34.39 -14.97
C LEU A 384 4.22 -33.80 -16.36
N ASN A 385 3.34 -34.00 -17.34
CA ASN A 385 3.62 -33.65 -18.74
C ASN A 385 3.11 -32.26 -19.16
N GLU A 386 2.14 -31.67 -18.45
CA GLU A 386 1.51 -30.40 -18.85
C GLU A 386 1.75 -29.25 -17.88
N CYS A 387 2.12 -29.53 -16.63
CA CYS A 387 2.31 -28.51 -15.58
C CYS A 387 3.76 -28.40 -15.11
N LEU A 388 4.50 -29.50 -15.23
CA LEU A 388 5.82 -29.64 -14.67
C LEU A 388 6.87 -29.74 -15.79
N VAL A 389 8.04 -29.14 -15.54
CA VAL A 389 9.22 -29.31 -16.39
C VAL A 389 10.30 -29.98 -15.54
N PRO A 390 10.82 -31.15 -15.92
CA PRO A 390 11.94 -31.77 -15.22
C PRO A 390 13.15 -30.83 -15.15
N GLU A 391 13.88 -30.86 -14.04
CA GLU A 391 15.13 -30.13 -13.92
C GLU A 391 16.11 -30.53 -15.03
N ASN A 392 16.76 -29.53 -15.63
CA ASN A 392 17.68 -29.65 -16.76
C ASN A 392 17.05 -30.05 -18.12
N ASP A 393 15.73 -30.24 -18.21
CA ASP A 393 15.05 -30.45 -19.49
C ASP A 393 14.81 -29.14 -20.25
N GLY A 394 15.82 -28.76 -21.06
CA GLY A 394 15.78 -27.55 -21.87
C GLY A 394 14.75 -27.59 -23.00
N ALA A 395 14.40 -28.78 -23.50
CA ALA A 395 13.44 -28.92 -24.60
C ALA A 395 12.02 -28.68 -24.11
N ALA A 396 11.65 -29.27 -22.97
CA ALA A 396 10.36 -29.02 -22.32
C ALA A 396 10.21 -27.54 -21.91
N MET A 397 11.26 -26.95 -21.34
CA MET A 397 11.26 -25.53 -20.97
C MET A 397 11.13 -24.61 -22.18
N ALA A 398 11.83 -24.89 -23.29
CA ALA A 398 11.68 -24.14 -24.53
C ALA A 398 10.24 -24.19 -25.06
N HIS A 399 9.59 -25.36 -25.01
CA HIS A 399 8.19 -25.50 -25.39
C HIS A 399 7.25 -24.63 -24.54
N VAL A 400 7.45 -24.58 -23.21
CA VAL A 400 6.67 -23.71 -22.33
C VAL A 400 6.85 -22.23 -22.73
N ILE A 401 8.10 -21.80 -22.94
CA ILE A 401 8.40 -20.42 -23.34
C ILE A 401 7.77 -20.08 -24.70
N ASP A 402 7.80 -21.00 -25.67
CA ASP A 402 7.21 -20.78 -26.99
C ASP A 402 5.67 -20.64 -26.95
N THR A 403 5.02 -21.17 -25.90
CA THR A 403 3.57 -21.01 -25.67
C THR A 403 3.21 -19.80 -24.80
N ALA A 404 4.20 -19.07 -24.28
CA ALA A 404 3.96 -17.90 -23.45
C ALA A 404 3.40 -16.72 -24.26
N CYS A 405 2.40 -16.03 -23.69
CA CYS A 405 1.76 -14.88 -24.32
C CYS A 405 2.12 -13.58 -23.60
N CYS A 406 1.83 -12.45 -24.25
CA CYS A 406 1.96 -11.11 -23.68
C CYS A 406 0.61 -10.41 -23.46
N ASP A 407 -0.51 -11.15 -23.54
CA ASP A 407 -1.87 -10.62 -23.34
C ASP A 407 -2.02 -9.98 -21.96
N PRO A 408 -2.91 -9.01 -21.72
CA PRO A 408 -3.15 -8.49 -20.38
C PRO A 408 -3.49 -9.61 -19.38
N PRO A 409 -2.92 -9.60 -18.15
CA PRO A 409 -3.25 -10.62 -17.16
C PRO A 409 -4.73 -10.52 -16.74
N GLU A 410 -5.37 -11.68 -16.54
CA GLU A 410 -6.76 -11.76 -16.08
C GLU A 410 -6.93 -11.16 -14.67
N PRO A 411 -8.06 -10.47 -14.39
CA PRO A 411 -8.39 -10.04 -13.04
C PRO A 411 -8.42 -11.21 -12.05
N ARG A 412 -7.93 -11.00 -10.83
CA ARG A 412 -7.90 -12.05 -9.81
C ARG A 412 -8.91 -11.86 -8.69
N LEU A 413 -9.49 -10.68 -8.52
CA LEU A 413 -10.51 -10.44 -7.50
C LEU A 413 -11.65 -11.47 -7.46
N PRO A 414 -12.20 -11.96 -8.61
CA PRO A 414 -13.28 -12.95 -8.61
C PRO A 414 -12.92 -14.29 -7.96
N TYR A 415 -11.62 -14.59 -7.82
CA TYR A 415 -11.15 -15.80 -7.18
C TYR A 415 -11.26 -15.75 -5.66
N TYR A 416 -11.27 -14.57 -5.05
CA TYR A 416 -11.23 -14.44 -3.60
C TYR A 416 -12.63 -14.46 -2.97
N GLY A 417 -12.70 -14.76 -1.67
CA GLY A 417 -13.95 -14.86 -0.93
C GLY A 417 -14.76 -13.55 -0.86
N ARG A 418 -16.01 -13.66 -0.40
CA ARG A 418 -16.97 -12.52 -0.38
C ARG A 418 -16.45 -11.31 0.38
N ASP A 419 -15.73 -11.51 1.49
CA ASP A 419 -15.19 -10.42 2.30
C ASP A 419 -14.13 -9.60 1.53
N ALA A 420 -13.24 -10.27 0.79
CA ALA A 420 -12.24 -9.59 -0.04
C ALA A 420 -12.89 -8.81 -1.19
N GLN A 421 -13.93 -9.39 -1.82
CA GLN A 421 -14.70 -8.72 -2.87
C GLN A 421 -15.50 -7.53 -2.34
N ALA A 422 -16.12 -7.64 -1.16
CA ALA A 422 -16.82 -6.54 -0.51
C ALA A 422 -15.87 -5.39 -0.14
N LEU A 423 -14.68 -5.72 0.40
CA LEU A 423 -13.66 -4.71 0.69
C LEU A 423 -13.16 -4.02 -0.58
N ALA A 424 -12.94 -4.76 -1.66
CA ALA A 424 -12.58 -4.20 -2.96
C ALA A 424 -13.67 -3.28 -3.52
N HIS A 425 -14.95 -3.70 -3.44
CA HIS A 425 -16.08 -2.88 -3.86
C HIS A 425 -16.15 -1.58 -3.06
N ALA A 426 -16.09 -1.66 -1.73
CA ALA A 426 -16.09 -0.50 -0.86
C ALA A 426 -14.89 0.43 -1.10
N THR A 427 -13.72 -0.13 -1.43
CA THR A 427 -12.51 0.62 -1.79
C THR A 427 -12.72 1.41 -3.09
N ARG A 428 -13.29 0.80 -4.13
CA ARG A 428 -13.61 1.50 -5.39
C ARG A 428 -14.64 2.61 -5.16
N GLY A 429 -15.68 2.33 -4.36
CA GLY A 429 -16.67 3.34 -3.99
C GLY A 429 -16.03 4.52 -3.26
N LEU A 430 -15.13 4.24 -2.31
CA LEU A 430 -14.39 5.28 -1.58
C LEU A 430 -13.54 6.12 -2.54
N GLN A 431 -12.81 5.47 -3.46
CA GLN A 431 -12.00 6.13 -4.47
C GLN A 431 -12.83 7.09 -5.35
N GLU A 432 -13.98 6.64 -5.84
CA GLU A 432 -14.90 7.44 -6.66
C GLU A 432 -15.45 8.65 -5.88
N ARG A 433 -15.78 8.47 -4.60
CA ARG A 433 -16.22 9.59 -3.76
C ARG A 433 -15.08 10.55 -3.45
N LEU A 434 -13.87 10.06 -3.21
CA LEU A 434 -12.70 10.90 -2.93
C LEU A 434 -12.29 11.79 -4.10
N SER A 435 -12.55 11.38 -5.35
CA SER A 435 -12.28 12.23 -6.51
C SER A 435 -13.25 13.43 -6.62
N THR A 436 -14.40 13.37 -5.96
CA THR A 436 -15.46 14.39 -6.05
C THR A 436 -15.72 15.13 -4.73
N THR A 437 -15.31 14.55 -3.60
CA THR A 437 -15.60 15.07 -2.26
C THR A 437 -14.33 15.60 -1.60
N GLY A 438 -14.44 16.76 -0.95
CA GLY A 438 -13.32 17.48 -0.37
C GLY A 438 -12.52 16.75 0.72
N THR A 439 -13.08 15.70 1.36
CA THR A 439 -12.51 15.02 2.53
C THR A 439 -12.96 13.55 2.63
N ILE A 440 -12.18 12.70 3.31
CA ILE A 440 -12.53 11.30 3.64
C ILE A 440 -13.87 11.22 4.37
N GLY A 441 -14.12 12.11 5.34
CA GLY A 441 -15.36 12.09 6.13
C GLY A 441 -16.61 12.24 5.26
N ILE A 442 -16.59 13.22 4.34
CA ILE A 442 -17.69 13.42 3.39
C ILE A 442 -17.79 12.23 2.42
N ALA A 443 -16.66 11.70 1.95
CA ALA A 443 -16.66 10.54 1.07
C ALA A 443 -17.36 9.34 1.73
N LEU A 444 -17.01 9.04 2.98
CA LEU A 444 -17.60 7.95 3.77
C LEU A 444 -19.10 8.15 4.04
N GLU A 445 -19.55 9.39 4.26
CA GLU A 445 -20.97 9.71 4.43
C GLU A 445 -21.80 9.47 3.15
N GLN A 446 -21.18 9.58 1.98
CA GLN A 446 -21.81 9.39 0.67
C GLN A 446 -21.65 7.96 0.10
N LEU A 447 -21.03 7.05 0.84
CA LEU A 447 -20.95 5.64 0.47
C LEU A 447 -22.28 4.92 0.70
N ALA A 448 -22.48 3.81 -0.02
CA ALA A 448 -23.54 2.89 0.29
C ALA A 448 -23.39 2.37 1.74
N PRO A 449 -24.49 2.12 2.47
CA PRO A 449 -24.42 1.68 3.87
C PRO A 449 -23.56 0.43 4.09
N ASP A 450 -23.62 -0.54 3.18
CA ASP A 450 -22.84 -1.79 3.27
C ASP A 450 -21.35 -1.55 3.04
N ASP A 451 -20.97 -0.66 2.12
CA ASP A 451 -19.58 -0.29 1.86
C ASP A 451 -18.98 0.46 3.05
N ARG A 452 -19.73 1.44 3.58
CA ARG A 452 -19.33 2.18 4.78
C ARG A 452 -19.14 1.24 5.97
N LEU A 453 -20.07 0.30 6.17
CA LEU A 453 -19.98 -0.69 7.24
C LEU A 453 -18.78 -1.62 7.06
N THR A 454 -18.48 -2.02 5.82
CA THR A 454 -17.31 -2.85 5.49
C THR A 454 -16.01 -2.14 5.85
N LEU A 455 -15.85 -0.88 5.45
CA LEU A 455 -14.67 -0.08 5.81
C LEU A 455 -14.61 0.20 7.32
N GLN A 456 -15.73 0.53 7.95
CA GLN A 456 -15.79 0.81 9.40
C GLN A 456 -15.44 -0.41 10.25
N ARG A 457 -15.96 -1.59 9.90
CA ARG A 457 -15.60 -2.85 10.59
C ARG A 457 -14.11 -3.15 10.48
N ARG A 458 -13.49 -2.78 9.37
CA ARG A 458 -12.10 -3.12 9.08
C ARG A 458 -11.09 -2.12 9.67
N PHE A 459 -11.39 -0.83 9.60
CA PHE A 459 -10.44 0.24 9.93
C PHE A 459 -10.90 1.16 11.06
N GLY A 460 -12.17 1.07 11.48
CA GLY A 460 -12.72 1.97 12.51
C GLY A 460 -12.50 3.44 12.18
N GLU A 461 -11.99 4.20 13.15
CA GLU A 461 -11.67 5.62 13.02
C GLU A 461 -10.30 5.89 12.38
N ASP A 462 -9.45 4.86 12.22
CA ASP A 462 -8.09 5.03 11.66
C ASP A 462 -8.12 5.60 10.24
N LEU A 463 -9.17 5.26 9.47
CA LEU A 463 -9.36 5.77 8.12
C LEU A 463 -9.61 7.29 8.08
N LEU A 464 -10.31 7.84 9.09
CA LEU A 464 -10.57 9.28 9.21
C LEU A 464 -9.33 10.07 9.63
N ALA A 465 -8.41 9.42 10.34
CA ALA A 465 -7.14 10.02 10.76
C ALA A 465 -6.10 10.09 9.63
N HIS A 466 -6.39 9.51 8.46
CA HIS A 466 -5.42 9.38 7.39
C HIS A 466 -5.16 10.68 6.61
N THR A 467 -3.89 10.95 6.33
CA THR A 467 -3.42 12.19 5.68
C THR A 467 -3.67 12.23 4.17
N PHE A 468 -4.02 11.10 3.55
CA PHE A 468 -4.27 10.97 2.11
C PHE A 468 -5.73 10.57 1.89
N GLY A 469 -6.50 11.33 1.09
CA GLY A 469 -7.94 11.07 0.91
C GLY A 469 -8.81 12.30 0.63
N GLY A 470 -8.55 13.00 -0.47
CA GLY A 470 -9.42 14.04 -1.01
C GLY A 470 -8.70 15.39 -1.21
N PRO A 471 -9.30 16.35 -1.93
CA PRO A 471 -8.71 17.66 -2.26
C PRO A 471 -8.24 18.49 -1.05
N ARG A 472 -8.76 18.18 0.15
CA ARG A 472 -8.37 18.78 1.42
C ARG A 472 -8.31 17.70 2.48
N THR A 473 -7.30 16.85 2.41
CA THR A 473 -6.86 16.18 3.63
C THR A 473 -6.41 17.26 4.60
N ASP A 474 -6.96 17.25 5.82
CA ASP A 474 -6.80 18.31 6.81
C ASP A 474 -5.35 18.80 6.82
N THR A 475 -5.14 20.01 6.30
CA THR A 475 -3.87 20.75 6.21
C THR A 475 -3.36 21.17 7.58
N ARG A 476 -3.64 20.38 8.62
CA ARG A 476 -2.96 20.41 9.92
C ARG A 476 -1.62 19.68 9.90
N GLY A 477 -1.03 19.42 8.71
CA GLY A 477 0.41 19.65 8.55
C GLY A 477 0.76 21.07 9.03
N PRO A 478 1.97 21.36 9.54
CA PRO A 478 2.23 22.58 10.29
C PRO A 478 1.76 23.76 9.45
N ARG A 479 0.71 24.47 9.91
CA ARG A 479 0.32 25.76 9.33
C ARG A 479 1.62 26.51 9.21
N TYR A 480 2.11 26.68 7.98
CA TYR A 480 3.19 27.60 7.75
C TYR A 480 2.56 28.95 8.10
N TRP A 481 2.79 29.41 9.33
CA TRP A 481 2.37 30.72 9.80
C TRP A 481 3.22 31.81 9.13
N GLY A 482 3.53 31.65 7.85
CA GLY A 482 4.21 32.65 7.03
C GLY A 482 3.25 33.78 6.69
N VAL A 483 3.82 34.96 6.46
CA VAL A 483 3.06 36.12 5.97
C VAL A 483 2.86 35.94 4.47
N GLU A 484 1.61 35.99 4.01
CA GLU A 484 1.28 35.79 2.60
C GLU A 484 1.65 37.02 1.75
N PRO A 485 2.22 36.82 0.55
CA PRO A 485 2.47 37.92 -0.38
C PRO A 485 1.18 38.49 -0.97
N ASP A 486 1.09 39.81 -1.13
CA ASP A 486 -0.01 40.45 -1.88
C ASP A 486 0.21 40.36 -3.40
N LEU A 487 0.01 39.15 -3.92
CA LEU A 487 0.07 38.87 -5.35
C LEU A 487 -1.09 39.55 -6.08
N THR A 488 -2.24 39.70 -5.44
CA THR A 488 -3.43 40.30 -6.04
C THR A 488 -3.15 41.73 -6.50
N SER A 489 -2.61 42.57 -5.61
CA SER A 489 -2.27 43.96 -5.97
C SER A 489 -1.13 44.02 -6.98
N LEU A 490 -0.10 43.18 -6.84
CA LEU A 490 1.02 43.10 -7.78
C LEU A 490 0.54 42.88 -9.22
N PHE A 491 -0.28 41.85 -9.44
CA PHE A 491 -0.77 41.52 -10.77
C PHE A 491 -1.82 42.52 -11.24
N ARG A 492 -2.76 42.94 -10.39
CA ARG A 492 -3.80 43.92 -10.75
C ARG A 492 -3.20 45.23 -11.24
N GLU A 493 -2.21 45.77 -10.52
CA GLU A 493 -1.55 47.03 -10.88
C GLU A 493 -0.71 46.92 -12.16
N THR A 494 -0.18 45.74 -12.47
CA THR A 494 0.66 45.53 -13.65
C THR A 494 -0.17 45.22 -14.91
N LEU A 495 -1.27 44.48 -14.75
CA LEU A 495 -2.11 44.01 -15.85
C LEU A 495 -3.27 44.96 -16.15
N GLY A 496 -3.71 45.76 -15.16
CA GLY A 496 -4.85 46.67 -15.31
C GLY A 496 -6.20 45.94 -15.38
N GLU A 497 -6.28 44.75 -14.81
CA GLU A 497 -7.44 43.85 -14.89
C GLU A 497 -7.75 43.22 -13.52
N GLU A 498 -8.94 42.62 -13.34
CA GLU A 498 -9.23 41.96 -12.06
C GLU A 498 -8.41 40.69 -11.90
N VAL A 499 -7.94 40.46 -10.67
CA VAL A 499 -7.14 39.29 -10.31
C VAL A 499 -7.82 38.59 -9.14
N ILE A 500 -8.10 37.31 -9.31
CA ILE A 500 -8.66 36.44 -8.28
C ILE A 500 -7.52 35.60 -7.70
N LEU A 501 -7.21 35.80 -6.43
CA LEU A 501 -6.32 34.89 -5.68
C LEU A 501 -7.11 33.64 -5.30
N ALA A 502 -6.74 32.50 -5.86
CA ALA A 502 -7.32 31.21 -5.54
C ALA A 502 -6.43 30.45 -4.56
N GLU A 503 -7.03 29.91 -3.50
CA GLU A 503 -6.38 28.95 -2.61
C GLU A 503 -6.45 27.55 -3.22
N ALA A 504 -5.47 27.19 -4.04
CA ALA A 504 -5.37 25.88 -4.66
C ALA A 504 -4.01 25.23 -4.36
N ASP A 505 -4.05 24.02 -3.80
CA ASP A 505 -2.86 23.20 -3.58
C ASP A 505 -2.95 21.95 -4.45
N LEU A 506 -2.56 22.09 -5.71
CA LEU A 506 -2.60 20.98 -6.68
C LEU A 506 -1.71 19.81 -6.24
N HIS A 507 -0.66 20.06 -5.44
CA HIS A 507 0.19 19.00 -4.91
C HIS A 507 -0.54 18.09 -3.91
N ASN A 508 -1.59 18.58 -3.25
CA ASN A 508 -2.40 17.80 -2.31
C ASN A 508 -3.78 17.45 -2.87
N CYS A 509 -3.99 17.61 -4.18
CA CYS A 509 -5.23 17.23 -4.84
C CYS A 509 -5.19 15.77 -5.28
N TYR A 510 -6.30 15.06 -5.04
CA TYR A 510 -6.49 13.70 -5.55
C TYR A 510 -6.55 13.70 -7.09
N ASP A 511 -7.25 14.68 -7.68
CA ASP A 511 -7.31 14.92 -9.12
C ASP A 511 -6.90 16.38 -9.41
N PRO A 512 -5.60 16.64 -9.60
CA PRO A 512 -5.12 18.01 -9.83
C PRO A 512 -5.61 18.59 -11.16
N GLN A 513 -5.88 17.76 -12.17
CA GLN A 513 -6.37 18.22 -13.47
C GLN A 513 -7.81 18.74 -13.38
N MET A 514 -8.68 18.06 -12.61
CA MET A 514 -10.04 18.53 -12.37
C MET A 514 -10.08 19.86 -11.60
N VAL A 515 -9.22 20.01 -10.58
CA VAL A 515 -9.10 21.27 -9.82
C VAL A 515 -8.54 22.37 -10.72
N PHE A 516 -7.52 22.08 -11.52
CA PHE A 516 -6.97 23.02 -12.50
C PHE A 516 -8.03 23.48 -13.51
N GLY A 517 -8.84 22.55 -14.05
CA GLY A 517 -9.95 22.88 -14.95
C GLY A 517 -10.99 23.79 -14.30
N SER A 518 -11.26 23.62 -13.00
CA SER A 518 -12.15 24.51 -12.24
C SER A 518 -11.58 25.93 -12.12
N LEU A 519 -10.27 26.07 -11.87
CA LEU A 519 -9.57 27.36 -11.85
C LEU A 519 -9.55 28.01 -13.24
N ALA A 520 -9.27 27.23 -14.28
CA ALA A 520 -9.29 27.69 -15.66
C ALA A 520 -10.68 28.20 -16.07
N GLY A 521 -11.76 27.53 -15.62
CA GLY A 521 -13.14 27.96 -15.83
C GLY A 521 -13.52 29.29 -15.15
N MET A 522 -12.72 29.77 -14.19
CA MET A 522 -12.91 31.09 -13.57
C MET A 522 -12.31 32.23 -14.40
N VAL A 523 -11.39 31.93 -15.33
CA VAL A 523 -10.78 32.93 -16.23
C VAL A 523 -11.84 33.49 -17.19
N ARG A 524 -11.87 34.81 -17.33
CA ARG A 524 -12.77 35.53 -18.25
C ARG A 524 -12.00 36.69 -18.88
N ALA A 525 -12.59 37.32 -19.90
CA ALA A 525 -12.04 38.56 -20.44
C ALA A 525 -11.86 39.60 -19.31
N GLN A 526 -10.63 40.12 -19.14
CA GLN A 526 -10.20 41.04 -18.08
C GLN A 526 -10.19 40.46 -16.65
N HIS A 527 -10.31 39.15 -16.47
CA HIS A 527 -10.20 38.48 -15.17
C HIS A 527 -9.13 37.38 -15.22
N SER A 528 -8.07 37.57 -14.45
CA SER A 528 -7.00 36.58 -14.26
C SER A 528 -7.16 35.83 -12.94
N VAL A 529 -6.68 34.58 -12.92
CA VAL A 529 -6.65 33.77 -11.69
C VAL A 529 -5.18 33.56 -11.32
N VAL A 530 -4.83 33.83 -10.07
CA VAL A 530 -3.50 33.57 -9.54
C VAL A 530 -3.60 32.61 -8.36
N PHE A 531 -2.72 31.62 -8.30
CA PHE A 531 -2.57 30.77 -7.13
C PHE A 531 -1.10 30.45 -6.90
N THR A 532 -0.79 29.94 -5.71
CA THR A 532 0.58 29.56 -5.36
C THR A 532 0.67 28.06 -5.16
N MET A 533 1.76 27.47 -5.61
CA MET A 533 2.11 26.09 -5.34
C MET A 533 3.41 26.09 -4.57
N GLN A 534 3.38 25.52 -3.37
CA GLN A 534 4.56 25.38 -2.55
C GLN A 534 5.27 24.07 -2.92
N ARG A 535 6.60 24.08 -2.97
CA ARG A 535 7.44 22.88 -2.92
C ARG A 535 8.09 22.79 -1.54
N GLY A 536 7.65 21.83 -0.73
CA GLY A 536 8.28 21.48 0.54
C GLY A 536 9.69 20.90 0.37
N ARG A 537 10.48 20.92 1.46
CA ARG A 537 11.69 20.08 1.58
C ARG A 537 11.29 18.58 1.51
N PRO A 538 12.19 17.68 1.08
CA PRO A 538 11.89 16.26 0.79
C PRO A 538 11.51 15.46 2.05
N LYS A 539 10.24 15.59 2.47
CA LYS A 539 9.61 14.77 3.50
C LYS A 539 8.17 14.42 3.13
N ASP A 540 7.96 13.86 1.93
CA ASP A 540 6.90 12.87 1.67
C ASP A 540 5.42 13.20 1.97
N TRP A 541 4.99 14.46 2.08
CA TRP A 541 3.59 14.77 2.44
C TRP A 541 2.68 15.11 1.26
N TYR A 542 3.21 15.41 0.07
CA TYR A 542 2.39 15.70 -1.10
C TYR A 542 1.79 14.45 -1.71
N ILE A 543 0.57 14.57 -2.23
CA ILE A 543 -0.03 13.54 -3.08
C ILE A 543 0.66 13.53 -4.44
N GLN A 544 0.87 14.71 -5.04
CA GLN A 544 1.43 14.88 -6.37
C GLN A 544 2.81 15.55 -6.27
N ASP A 545 3.76 15.12 -7.09
CA ASP A 545 5.04 15.83 -7.30
C ASP A 545 5.05 16.52 -8.67
N LEU A 546 4.17 17.51 -8.83
CA LEU A 546 3.99 18.22 -10.10
C LEU A 546 5.24 19.04 -10.44
N THR A 547 5.71 18.89 -11.68
CA THR A 547 6.78 19.67 -12.30
C THR A 547 6.22 20.87 -13.06
N LEU A 548 7.09 21.79 -13.51
CA LEU A 548 6.66 22.86 -14.41
C LEU A 548 6.09 22.32 -15.72
N GLY A 549 6.61 21.18 -16.19
CA GLY A 549 6.10 20.46 -17.36
C GLY A 549 4.68 19.93 -17.17
N ASP A 550 4.37 19.40 -15.98
CA ASP A 550 3.01 18.90 -15.69
C ASP A 550 1.98 20.04 -15.70
N LEU A 551 2.34 21.22 -15.19
CA LEU A 551 1.47 22.40 -15.22
C LEU A 551 1.22 22.91 -16.64
N GLN A 552 2.20 22.76 -17.54
CA GLN A 552 2.02 23.07 -18.96
C GLN A 552 1.10 22.03 -19.64
N ALA A 553 1.29 20.74 -19.34
CA ALA A 553 0.43 19.67 -19.86
C ALA A 553 -1.05 19.84 -19.47
N PHE A 554 -1.33 20.33 -18.26
CA PHE A 554 -2.70 20.64 -17.83
C PHE A 554 -3.44 21.61 -18.75
N VAL A 555 -2.72 22.57 -19.35
CA VAL A 555 -3.28 23.51 -20.32
C VAL A 555 -3.56 22.84 -21.66
N GLU A 556 -2.66 21.97 -22.12
CA GLU A 556 -2.82 21.24 -23.38
C GLU A 556 -4.01 20.27 -23.34
N GLU A 557 -4.24 19.65 -22.18
CA GLU A 557 -5.35 18.72 -21.94
C GLU A 557 -6.65 19.42 -21.49
N GLY A 558 -6.57 20.69 -21.08
CA GLY A 558 -7.64 21.41 -20.38
C GLY A 558 -8.69 22.06 -21.28
N SER A 559 -9.90 22.23 -20.74
CA SER A 559 -10.94 23.12 -21.26
C SER A 559 -11.51 23.93 -20.10
N PRO A 560 -11.56 25.28 -20.18
CA PRO A 560 -11.37 26.15 -21.36
C PRO A 560 -9.90 26.43 -21.74
N PRO A 561 -9.63 26.89 -22.99
CA PRO A 561 -8.29 27.30 -23.41
C PRO A 561 -7.85 28.53 -22.62
N VAL A 562 -6.98 28.31 -21.66
CA VAL A 562 -6.31 29.35 -20.89
C VAL A 562 -4.82 29.33 -21.20
N HIS A 563 -4.16 30.46 -21.00
CA HIS A 563 -2.70 30.55 -21.00
C HIS A 563 -2.20 30.52 -19.56
N ILE A 564 -1.05 29.86 -19.38
CA ILE A 564 -0.36 29.77 -18.09
C ILE A 564 0.97 30.54 -18.15
N ASP A 565 1.18 31.41 -17.17
CA ASP A 565 2.46 32.04 -16.89
C ASP A 565 2.92 31.58 -15.50
N ILE A 566 4.10 30.97 -15.42
CA ILE A 566 4.65 30.43 -14.18
C ILE A 566 5.86 31.24 -13.76
N PHE A 567 5.87 31.67 -12.50
CA PHE A 567 6.97 32.41 -11.89
C PHE A 567 7.54 31.64 -10.72
N GLY A 568 8.86 31.66 -10.59
CA GLY A 568 9.50 31.41 -9.32
C GLY A 568 9.27 32.59 -8.39
N MET A 569 9.19 32.34 -7.10
CA MET A 569 9.11 33.43 -6.11
C MET A 569 10.29 33.33 -5.15
N ASP A 570 11.11 34.38 -5.12
CA ASP A 570 12.02 34.60 -4.01
C ASP A 570 11.30 35.40 -2.91
N ARG A 571 11.99 35.70 -1.80
CA ARG A 571 11.36 36.35 -0.63
C ARG A 571 10.92 37.81 -0.88
N ARG A 572 11.20 38.41 -2.04
CA ARG A 572 10.93 39.84 -2.32
C ARG A 572 10.39 40.11 -3.72
N SER A 573 10.54 39.20 -4.68
CA SER A 573 10.18 39.40 -6.08
C SER A 573 9.81 38.11 -6.79
N LEU A 574 9.08 38.26 -7.90
CA LEU A 574 8.92 37.19 -8.88
C LEU A 574 10.19 37.08 -9.74
N LYS A 575 10.50 35.86 -10.16
CA LYS A 575 11.62 35.55 -11.04
C LYS A 575 11.21 34.50 -12.07
N THR A 576 12.08 34.25 -13.04
CA THR A 576 11.94 33.10 -13.93
C THR A 576 11.84 31.83 -13.09
N ALA A 577 10.81 31.02 -13.36
CA ALA A 577 10.61 29.76 -12.66
C ALA A 577 11.76 28.79 -12.93
N ASP A 578 12.26 28.18 -11.86
CA ASP A 578 13.21 27.08 -11.86
C ASP A 578 12.61 25.91 -11.08
N GLU A 579 12.83 24.68 -11.51
CA GLU A 579 12.32 23.49 -10.81
C GLU A 579 12.73 23.45 -9.33
N ASN A 580 13.85 24.06 -8.94
CA ASN A 580 14.30 24.08 -7.55
C ASN A 580 13.65 25.20 -6.70
N ASP A 581 12.71 25.96 -7.25
CA ASP A 581 12.02 27.00 -6.51
C ASP A 581 11.12 26.43 -5.41
N ALA A 582 11.20 27.03 -4.22
CA ALA A 582 10.40 26.63 -3.07
C ALA A 582 8.91 27.02 -3.21
N CYS A 583 8.60 27.96 -4.10
CA CYS A 583 7.25 28.41 -4.38
C CYS A 583 7.13 28.82 -5.84
N PHE A 584 6.09 28.31 -6.50
CA PHE A 584 5.65 28.75 -7.80
C PHE A 584 4.42 29.64 -7.65
N VAL A 585 4.40 30.72 -8.41
CA VAL A 585 3.23 31.56 -8.62
C VAL A 585 2.71 31.27 -10.01
N VAL A 586 1.49 30.75 -10.08
CA VAL A 586 0.84 30.36 -11.33
C VAL A 586 -0.25 31.37 -11.66
N LEU A 587 -0.15 31.96 -12.84
CA LEU A 587 -1.10 32.92 -13.38
C LEU A 587 -1.83 32.30 -14.58
N LEU A 588 -3.15 32.20 -14.49
CA LEU A 588 -4.03 31.75 -15.56
C LEU A 588 -4.74 32.94 -16.21
N ARG A 589 -4.70 33.01 -17.53
CA ARG A 589 -5.21 34.15 -18.32
C ARG A 589 -5.87 33.71 -19.63
N ASP A 590 -6.59 34.62 -20.26
CA ASP A 590 -7.10 34.47 -21.62
C ASP A 590 -6.04 34.77 -22.71
N GLN A 591 -4.88 35.32 -22.33
CA GLN A 591 -3.75 35.64 -23.20
C GLN A 591 -2.41 35.58 -22.45
N LEU A 592 -1.32 35.24 -23.15
CA LEU A 592 0.03 35.26 -22.60
C LEU A 592 0.47 36.68 -22.18
N LEU A 593 1.35 36.75 -21.17
CA LEU A 593 2.04 38.00 -20.84
C LEU A 593 2.95 38.48 -21.99
N SER A 594 2.92 39.78 -22.26
CA SER A 594 3.96 40.42 -23.08
C SER A 594 5.30 40.46 -22.32
N GLU A 595 6.41 40.52 -23.05
CA GLU A 595 7.75 40.66 -22.46
C GLU A 595 7.84 41.87 -21.52
N ALA A 596 7.20 42.99 -21.89
CA ALA A 596 7.15 44.20 -21.07
C ALA A 596 6.42 43.98 -19.74
N GLN A 597 5.27 43.29 -19.75
CA GLN A 597 4.54 42.96 -18.52
C GLN A 597 5.37 42.02 -17.63
N ARG A 598 6.03 41.03 -18.23
CA ARG A 598 6.88 40.09 -17.50
C ARG A 598 8.08 40.79 -16.84
N ASP A 599 8.73 41.72 -17.54
CA ASP A 599 9.85 42.51 -16.99
C ASP A 599 9.40 43.44 -15.84
N VAL A 600 8.21 44.02 -15.92
CA VAL A 600 7.65 44.83 -14.82
C VAL A 600 7.35 43.96 -13.58
N LEU A 601 6.74 42.79 -13.78
CA LEU A 601 6.38 41.88 -12.70
C LEU A 601 7.62 41.36 -11.93
N THR A 602 8.71 41.04 -12.63
CA THR A 602 9.93 40.52 -11.99
C THR A 602 10.79 41.59 -11.32
N ARG A 603 10.63 42.87 -11.69
CA ARG A 603 11.35 43.99 -11.06
C ARG A 603 10.62 44.60 -9.86
N ARG A 604 9.32 44.37 -9.73
CA ARG A 604 8.52 44.90 -8.63
C ARG A 604 8.79 44.12 -7.33
N ILE A 605 8.87 44.86 -6.23
CA ILE A 605 8.95 44.28 -4.90
C ILE A 605 7.54 43.90 -4.46
N ILE A 606 7.39 42.64 -4.03
CA ILE A 606 6.13 42.10 -3.51
C ILE A 606 5.86 42.73 -2.15
N SER A 607 4.64 43.25 -1.99
CA SER A 607 4.18 43.79 -0.70
C SER A 607 3.65 42.66 0.18
N TYR A 608 3.89 42.76 1.48
CA TYR A 608 3.39 41.81 2.48
C TYR A 608 2.46 42.55 3.44
N PRO A 609 1.14 42.34 3.33
CA PRO A 609 0.18 43.03 4.18
C PRO A 609 0.29 42.54 5.63
N PRO A 610 -0.15 43.36 6.59
CA PRO A 610 -0.26 42.98 7.99
C PRO A 610 -0.91 41.61 8.20
N SER A 611 -0.21 40.68 8.85
CA SER A 611 -0.71 39.34 9.17
C SER A 611 -0.77 39.10 10.66
N ILE A 612 -1.81 38.45 11.16
CA ILE A 612 -2.00 38.16 12.59
C ILE A 612 -1.77 36.67 12.85
N VAL A 613 -0.79 36.36 13.70
CA VAL A 613 -0.62 35.03 14.28
C VAL A 613 -1.56 34.92 15.49
N PRO A 614 -2.64 34.12 15.42
CA PRO A 614 -3.63 34.05 16.49
C PRO A 614 -3.04 33.40 17.74
N CYS A 615 -3.55 33.72 18.93
CA CYS A 615 -3.04 33.13 20.17
C CYS A 615 -3.11 31.59 20.18
N SER A 616 -4.04 30.99 19.43
CA SER A 616 -4.19 29.54 19.33
C SER A 616 -2.98 28.84 18.70
N ALA A 617 -2.11 29.59 18.03
CA ALA A 617 -0.85 29.10 17.48
C ALA A 617 0.26 28.95 18.54
N PHE A 618 0.06 29.48 19.75
CA PHE A 618 1.09 29.58 20.77
C PHE A 618 0.90 28.51 21.86
N SER A 619 2.01 27.91 22.29
CA SER A 619 2.08 26.95 23.38
C SER A 619 2.35 27.65 24.71
N TYR A 620 1.84 27.10 25.81
CA TYR A 620 1.95 27.66 27.15
C TYR A 620 2.11 26.55 28.20
N ARG A 621 2.82 26.83 29.31
CA ARG A 621 3.02 25.88 30.43
C ARG A 621 2.43 26.41 31.75
N ALA A 622 1.16 26.09 32.06
CA ALA A 622 0.60 25.78 33.40
C ALA A 622 -0.89 25.36 33.29
N GLN A 623 -1.43 24.73 34.34
CA GLN A 623 -2.77 24.16 34.47
C GLN A 623 -3.90 25.21 34.28
N GLU A 624 -5.00 24.81 33.62
CA GLU A 624 -6.21 25.60 33.30
C GLU A 624 -6.15 26.47 32.04
N VAL A 625 -6.34 25.81 30.88
CA VAL A 625 -6.90 26.45 29.70
C VAL A 625 -8.42 26.32 29.78
N SER A 626 -9.14 27.44 29.66
CA SER A 626 -10.59 27.45 29.43
C SER A 626 -10.87 26.67 28.13
N THR A 627 -11.58 25.55 28.22
CA THR A 627 -11.85 24.63 27.10
C THR A 627 -12.94 25.13 26.14
N ASN A 628 -13.30 26.43 26.19
CA ASN A 628 -14.28 27.00 25.28
C ASN A 628 -13.59 27.53 24.00
N PRO A 629 -13.76 26.88 22.83
CA PRO A 629 -13.10 27.26 21.58
C PRO A 629 -13.49 28.66 21.06
N LEU A 630 -14.51 29.30 21.64
CA LEU A 630 -14.91 30.68 21.35
C LEU A 630 -14.07 31.74 22.09
N GLN A 631 -13.24 31.37 23.06
CA GLN A 631 -12.30 32.31 23.72
C GLN A 631 -10.88 32.13 23.14
N GLN A 632 -10.54 32.96 22.15
CA GLN A 632 -9.25 32.97 21.43
C GLN A 632 -8.13 33.71 22.20
N HIS A 633 -7.98 33.47 23.50
CA HIS A 633 -7.01 34.24 24.29
C HIS A 633 -6.29 33.40 25.36
N ILE A 634 -4.98 33.62 25.55
CA ILE A 634 -4.18 32.98 26.61
C ILE A 634 -4.10 33.91 27.83
N ARG A 635 -4.47 33.40 29.02
CA ARG A 635 -4.39 34.15 30.29
C ARG A 635 -3.04 33.91 30.99
N LEU A 636 -2.39 34.99 31.41
CA LEU A 636 -1.13 34.98 32.14
C LEU A 636 -1.35 35.51 33.57
N GLU A 637 -1.71 34.60 34.48
CA GLU A 637 -2.13 34.97 35.86
C GLU A 637 -1.02 34.88 36.92
N THR A 638 0.11 34.20 36.66
CA THR A 638 1.22 34.03 37.62
C THR A 638 2.53 34.61 37.09
N GLU A 639 3.36 35.12 38.01
CA GLU A 639 4.77 35.47 37.73
C GLU A 639 5.53 34.24 37.23
N GLY A 640 6.36 34.42 36.21
CA GLY A 640 7.16 33.35 35.59
C GLY A 640 6.43 32.58 34.49
N HIS A 641 5.19 32.91 34.17
CA HIS A 641 4.46 32.33 33.04
C HIS A 641 5.10 32.71 31.69
N ILE A 642 5.23 31.73 30.79
CA ILE A 642 5.88 31.89 29.48
C ILE A 642 4.98 31.33 28.38
N ILE A 643 4.76 32.14 27.34
CA ILE A 643 4.15 31.74 26.07
C ILE A 643 5.25 31.56 25.02
N PHE A 644 5.15 30.48 24.24
CA PHE A 644 6.04 30.13 23.14
C PHE A 644 5.25 30.12 21.83
N GLY A 645 5.67 30.93 20.85
CA GLY A 645 5.07 30.93 19.52
C GLY A 645 5.48 29.76 18.65
N PRO A 646 4.88 29.62 17.46
CA PRO A 646 5.42 28.72 16.45
C PRO A 646 6.75 29.29 15.91
N ASN A 647 7.60 28.42 15.36
CA ASN A 647 8.76 28.87 14.58
C ASN A 647 8.28 29.35 13.20
N ILE A 648 8.38 30.65 12.96
CA ILE A 648 7.91 31.29 11.72
C ILE A 648 9.08 31.64 10.82
N SER A 649 8.96 31.30 9.53
CA SER A 649 9.88 31.80 8.51
C SER A 649 9.35 33.13 7.95
N LEU A 650 10.20 34.16 7.97
CA LEU A 650 9.84 35.49 7.44
C LEU A 650 10.75 35.88 6.26
N PRO A 651 10.24 36.68 5.30
CA PRO A 651 11.06 37.34 4.29
C PRO A 651 12.20 38.16 4.89
N GLU A 652 13.38 38.14 4.26
CA GLU A 652 14.51 38.97 4.71
C GLU A 652 14.11 40.44 4.67
N GLY A 653 14.45 41.19 5.71
CA GLY A 653 14.14 42.61 5.82
C GLY A 653 13.78 43.01 7.23
N ARG A 654 13.24 44.22 7.35
CA ARG A 654 12.90 44.79 8.64
C ARG A 654 11.43 44.53 8.95
N TRP A 655 11.18 43.96 10.11
CA TRP A 655 9.86 43.54 10.53
C TRP A 655 9.45 44.20 11.82
N ARG A 656 8.16 44.46 11.92
CA ARG A 656 7.48 44.94 13.11
C ARG A 656 6.62 43.80 13.67
N ALA A 657 6.88 43.40 14.91
CA ALA A 657 6.04 42.47 15.67
C ALA A 657 5.29 43.22 16.76
N GLU A 658 3.98 43.32 16.61
CA GLU A 658 3.07 43.94 17.56
C GLU A 658 2.38 42.86 18.41
N PHE A 659 2.72 42.81 19.69
CA PHE A 659 2.17 41.82 20.63
C PHE A 659 0.83 42.31 21.16
N LEU A 660 -0.24 41.61 20.80
CA LEU A 660 -1.61 41.95 21.17
C LEU A 660 -1.86 41.49 22.62
N LEU A 661 -1.62 42.41 23.56
CA LEU A 661 -1.73 42.18 25.00
C LEU A 661 -2.78 43.12 25.61
N ARG A 662 -3.69 42.56 26.41
CA ARG A 662 -4.77 43.30 27.09
C ARG A 662 -4.75 43.03 28.58
N LEU A 663 -4.96 44.09 29.38
CA LEU A 663 -5.14 43.96 30.82
C LEU A 663 -6.63 43.93 31.16
N GLU A 664 -7.07 42.86 31.80
CA GLU A 664 -8.41 42.73 32.38
C GLU A 664 -8.36 42.95 33.89
N TYR A 665 -9.32 43.73 34.39
CA TYR A 665 -9.52 43.96 35.82
C TYR A 665 -10.67 43.09 36.32
N SER A 666 -10.52 42.53 37.52
CA SER A 666 -11.58 41.79 38.19
C SER A 666 -12.80 42.71 38.46
N ALA A 667 -14.01 42.21 38.18
CA ALA A 667 -15.25 42.96 38.34
C ALA A 667 -15.39 43.52 39.76
N GLY A 668 -15.65 44.83 39.89
CA GLY A 668 -15.84 45.53 41.17
C GLY A 668 -14.65 46.40 41.62
N TRP A 669 -13.57 46.50 40.85
CA TRP A 669 -12.42 47.35 41.17
C TRP A 669 -12.19 48.46 40.12
N LEU A 670 -12.38 49.72 40.51
CA LEU A 670 -11.96 50.88 39.72
C LEU A 670 -10.57 51.33 40.22
N PRO A 671 -9.57 51.54 39.33
CA PRO A 671 -8.27 52.05 39.75
C PRO A 671 -8.43 53.45 40.34
N ARG A 672 -7.79 53.72 41.49
CA ARG A 672 -7.61 55.10 41.97
C ARG A 672 -6.69 55.83 40.98
N ILE A 673 -7.20 56.93 40.42
CA ILE A 673 -6.46 57.80 39.48
C ILE A 673 -5.09 58.16 40.08
N GLY A 674 -4.00 57.83 39.36
CA GLY A 674 -2.64 58.27 39.70
C GLY A 674 -1.66 57.21 40.21
N LYS A 675 -2.05 55.94 40.43
CA LYS A 675 -1.09 54.82 40.60
C LYS A 675 -1.19 53.89 39.41
N GLY A 676 -0.20 53.93 38.52
CA GLY A 676 -0.13 53.08 37.34
C GLY A 676 -0.23 51.60 37.69
N THR A 677 -1.37 51.00 37.38
CA THR A 677 -1.55 49.56 37.35
C THR A 677 -0.80 49.05 36.14
N SER A 678 0.29 48.34 36.38
CA SER A 678 1.08 47.87 35.28
C SER A 678 1.67 46.49 35.49
N ALA A 679 1.53 45.67 34.45
CA ALA A 679 2.07 44.32 34.38
C ALA A 679 3.42 44.36 33.65
N PRO A 680 4.54 44.08 34.34
CA PRO A 680 5.83 43.95 33.69
C PRO A 680 5.86 42.64 32.89
N VAL A 681 6.17 42.73 31.60
CA VAL A 681 6.38 41.57 30.72
C VAL A 681 7.72 41.70 29.99
N THR A 682 8.36 40.58 29.67
CA THR A 682 9.40 40.52 28.63
C THR A 682 8.80 39.95 27.37
N LEU A 683 9.07 40.60 26.25
CA LEU A 683 8.72 40.13 24.91
C LEU A 683 10.02 39.79 24.20
N ASP A 684 10.09 38.62 23.58
CA ASP A 684 11.23 38.23 22.77
C ASP A 684 10.78 37.84 21.36
N VAL A 685 11.59 38.22 20.37
CA VAL A 685 11.68 37.54 19.09
C VAL A 685 12.96 36.72 19.13
N TYR A 686 12.84 35.40 19.12
CA TYR A 686 13.96 34.47 19.29
C TYR A 686 14.16 33.64 18.03
N ALA A 687 15.39 33.57 17.53
CA ALA A 687 15.77 32.64 16.48
C ALA A 687 16.58 31.49 17.09
N PRO A 688 16.15 30.22 16.96
CA PRO A 688 16.85 29.06 17.53
C PRO A 688 18.35 29.03 17.24
N ASP A 689 18.71 29.35 16.00
CA ASP A 689 20.10 29.27 15.53
C ASP A 689 20.91 30.55 15.73
N ALA A 690 20.27 31.66 16.15
CA ALA A 690 20.91 32.98 16.23
C ALA A 690 20.67 33.71 17.57
N GLY A 691 19.89 33.16 18.48
CA GLY A 691 19.56 33.77 19.76
C GLY A 691 18.43 34.81 19.67
N ILE A 692 18.39 35.73 20.64
CA ILE A 692 17.37 36.78 20.72
C ILE A 692 17.60 37.82 19.62
N ALA A 693 16.67 37.91 18.67
CA ALA A 693 16.69 38.88 17.57
C ALA A 693 16.17 40.27 18.01
N ALA A 694 15.19 40.31 18.91
CA ALA A 694 14.74 41.53 19.58
C ALA A 694 14.15 41.16 20.95
N THR A 695 14.31 42.05 21.92
CA THR A 695 13.68 41.90 23.24
C THR A 695 13.29 43.25 23.80
N ALA A 696 12.18 43.29 24.53
CA ALA A 696 11.82 44.46 25.32
C ALA A 696 11.18 44.04 26.64
N LYS A 697 11.54 44.77 27.70
CA LYS A 697 10.79 44.76 28.96
C LYS A 697 9.75 45.88 28.90
N VAL A 698 8.49 45.51 28.97
CA VAL A 698 7.36 46.43 28.78
C VAL A 698 6.54 46.48 30.05
N GLN A 699 6.15 47.71 30.42
CA GLN A 699 5.25 47.98 31.53
C GLN A 699 3.87 48.30 30.95
N LEU A 700 2.94 47.34 30.95
CA LEU A 700 1.64 47.50 30.30
C LEU A 700 0.76 48.43 31.16
N GLY A 701 0.39 49.63 30.67
CA GLY A 701 -0.24 50.66 31.53
C GLY A 701 -1.19 51.63 30.84
N ASN A 702 -1.85 51.21 29.75
CA ASN A 702 -2.63 52.04 28.80
C ASN A 702 -1.77 52.96 27.92
N GLN A 703 -1.26 52.42 26.81
CA GLN A 703 -1.37 52.97 25.46
C GLN A 703 -0.47 52.16 24.50
N TYR A 704 -1.09 51.66 23.44
CA TYR A 704 -0.55 50.86 22.33
C TYR A 704 0.00 49.45 22.69
N PRO A 705 -0.34 48.42 21.90
CA PRO A 705 0.29 47.11 22.01
C PRO A 705 1.80 47.25 21.80
N PRO A 706 2.63 46.58 22.62
CA PRO A 706 4.07 46.71 22.50
C PRO A 706 4.59 46.14 21.20
N VAL A 707 5.57 46.85 20.64
CA VAL A 707 6.14 46.56 19.33
C VAL A 707 7.62 46.23 19.47
N LEU A 708 8.04 45.14 18.83
CA LEU A 708 9.45 44.84 18.59
C LEU A 708 9.77 45.04 17.11
N ILE A 709 10.88 45.72 16.83
CA ILE A 709 11.45 45.80 15.49
C ILE A 709 12.66 44.88 15.45
N PHE A 710 12.75 44.05 14.43
CA PHE A 710 13.83 43.09 14.27
C PHE A 710 14.19 42.90 12.80
N ASP A 711 15.45 42.54 12.57
CA ASP A 711 15.94 42.21 11.24
C ASP A 711 15.84 40.71 11.02
N VAL A 712 15.10 40.35 9.98
CA VAL A 712 14.98 38.98 9.52
C VAL A 712 16.11 38.69 8.56
N ARG A 713 16.83 37.60 8.79
CA ARG A 713 17.91 37.08 7.95
C ARG A 713 17.45 35.83 7.22
N ALA A 714 17.98 35.65 6.00
CA ALA A 714 17.69 34.47 5.19
C ALA A 714 18.02 33.16 5.95
N GLY A 715 17.19 32.14 5.77
CA GLY A 715 17.40 30.80 6.35
C GLY A 715 17.05 30.61 7.83
N HIS A 716 16.76 31.68 8.59
CA HIS A 716 16.37 31.57 10.00
C HIS A 716 14.85 31.47 10.20
N THR A 717 14.45 30.86 11.31
CA THR A 717 13.07 30.90 11.84
C THR A 717 13.01 31.71 13.12
N TYR A 718 11.84 32.28 13.42
CA TYR A 718 11.63 33.20 14.53
C TYR A 718 10.43 32.75 15.37
N GLU A 719 10.65 32.66 16.67
CA GLU A 719 9.66 32.34 17.68
C GLU A 719 9.35 33.59 18.51
N PHE A 720 8.07 33.88 18.71
CA PHE A 720 7.62 35.04 19.47
C PHE A 720 7.24 34.60 20.89
N ARG A 721 7.85 35.20 21.91
CA ARG A 721 7.70 34.77 23.31
C ARG A 721 7.23 35.91 24.19
N VAL A 722 6.43 35.55 25.19
CA VAL A 722 5.95 36.48 26.23
C VAL A 722 6.21 35.88 27.59
N PHE A 723 6.94 36.61 28.44
CA PHE A 723 7.25 36.23 29.82
C PHE A 723 6.58 37.21 30.78
N ASN A 724 5.78 36.72 31.72
CA ASN A 724 5.10 37.54 32.71
C ASN A 724 5.96 37.70 33.98
N HIS A 725 6.24 38.93 34.41
CA HIS A 725 6.95 39.23 35.67
C HIS A 725 6.03 39.78 36.76
N SER A 726 4.72 39.70 36.58
CA SER A 726 3.74 40.30 37.50
C SER A 726 3.63 39.51 38.82
N ARG A 727 4.20 40.05 39.91
CA ARG A 727 4.08 39.52 41.27
C ARG A 727 2.72 39.80 41.89
N GLY A 728 1.92 38.76 42.14
CA GLY A 728 0.80 38.79 43.08
C GLY A 728 -0.26 39.87 42.83
N GLN A 729 -0.49 40.24 41.57
CA GLN A 729 -1.47 41.28 41.21
C GLN A 729 -2.84 40.69 40.85
N ARG A 730 -3.94 41.37 41.22
CA ARG A 730 -5.33 40.99 40.89
C ARG A 730 -5.74 41.32 39.43
N GLN A 731 -4.75 41.51 38.56
CA GLN A 731 -4.92 41.87 37.14
C GLN A 731 -4.68 40.63 36.28
N LYS A 732 -5.52 40.41 35.28
CA LYS A 732 -5.36 39.32 34.32
C LYS A 732 -4.74 39.87 33.06
N LEU A 733 -3.58 39.34 32.67
CA LEU A 733 -2.97 39.66 31.39
C LEU A 733 -3.48 38.67 30.34
N LEU A 734 -4.02 39.20 29.26
CA LEU A 734 -4.59 38.45 28.15
C LEU A 734 -3.70 38.59 26.91
N PHE A 735 -3.30 37.47 26.31
CA PHE A 735 -2.55 37.43 25.06
C PHE A 735 -3.45 36.96 23.92
N GLU A 736 -3.53 37.77 22.87
CA GLU A 736 -4.48 37.60 21.76
C GLU A 736 -3.78 37.19 20.46
N GLY A 737 -2.46 37.36 20.37
CA GLY A 737 -1.66 37.02 19.20
C GLY A 737 -0.52 38.01 18.94
N VAL A 738 0.11 37.87 17.78
CA VAL A 738 1.15 38.78 17.31
C VAL A 738 0.82 39.23 15.89
N ARG A 739 0.72 40.54 15.66
CA ARG A 739 0.62 41.11 14.31
C ARG A 739 2.01 41.37 13.75
N LEU A 740 2.26 40.92 12.52
CA LEU A 740 3.52 41.04 11.81
C LEU A 740 3.34 41.93 10.59
N ASP A 741 4.14 42.98 10.50
CA ASP A 741 4.15 43.91 9.38
C ASP A 741 5.58 44.02 8.82
N GLN A 742 5.76 43.79 7.53
CA GLN A 742 7.00 44.16 6.86
C GLN A 742 6.93 45.63 6.50
N PHE A 743 8.04 46.35 6.71
CA PHE A 743 8.12 47.73 6.26
C PHE A 743 9.45 48.00 5.59
N SER A 744 9.41 48.76 4.50
CA SER A 744 10.58 49.35 3.87
C SER A 744 11.07 50.51 4.74
N SER A 745 12.38 50.56 4.97
CA SER A 745 13.05 51.74 5.54
C SER A 745 13.03 52.90 4.57
#